data_AF-A0A928FC62-F1
#
_entry.id   AF-A0A928FC62-F1
#
_cell.length_a   1.000
_cell.length_b   1.000
_cell.length_c   1.000
_cell.angle_alpha   90.00
_cell.angle_beta   90.00
_cell.angle_gamma   90.00
#
_symmetry.space_group_name_H-M   'P 1'
#
loop_
_entity.id
_entity.type
_entity.pdbx_description
1 polymer ?
#
loop_
_entity_poly.entity_id
_entity_poly.type
_entity_poly.pdbx_seq_one_letter_code
_entity_poly.pdbx_strand_id
1 'polypeptide(L)'
;MKKLLSVFLAAVILVLPLFSVSVAEAEAADARKEISENDVVLVDNDFSDASLADYKLQGNWRVINGTLRTTGGSGSAYLVYEIPEKYAGMSYRIDVDFVGHTSTGGILIGGEGSGLANPPKAFYGFDCFIGPDGTQAALGCYNDKGSWGGNVVVSDSFIREKDLHFTVTVNGKNLTYTVTSLDGKTQYFGISYDLGTAATAATDKIYSSFGRKVGLRKFYSDQGAFDNFRVTVFTDDVLPEMNEHISLWGVDFKSSGIKSNGNTARGNGAMLTQKELEEDFTAELMLKPEGISKVLFGMTDEKNGFAFEINKFEEKLSLYRIKNGEYTWLGGKNMPIGDGEYLTSVSVTEKVVTVLFDAFSQGEEAFPVFELRVKTYKAGSLGIWLEGGSVSSLKITDNLQAPVQTYRNPVNTGADPALIFNEGTYYMYHRIQSKNDVFRVYTSANLVDWVAKDVVFTHKPEEYKNQLGGYMSPIPFYYDGTFYLFFTGKDAAGVAHIYCASSDSPYGPFEYKNGEKPLHSEKEIYGYPFVDDDGKVYLILNRFGNGNHIYMEEIKLEDGAVSIVPRTLKKIMSPVTEYENDGYGFVAEGGVILKHNGYYYLVWSTGHYIGHYGLAYAVSESVTGPYERYDYNEVLAYNSAVDGVGYGMFTPSPDGRELYVVYHKHAEVGKVSPRHTCVDKVQFVKNPEGGADILAIKGPTSTAQPLPSNIYRYDINRDGEENLMDVLLLMVRQKAETVEYCGSYDVNADGEENFGDIRALFERVAGRY
;
A
#
# COMPACT_ATOMS: atom_id res chain seq x y z
N MET A 1 -7.67 -33.55 -40.75
CA MET A 1 -6.91 -32.81 -41.79
C MET A 1 -7.64 -31.50 -42.09
N LYS A 2 -6.93 -30.41 -42.40
CA LYS A 2 -7.44 -29.02 -42.38
C LYS A 2 -8.70 -28.75 -43.22
N LYS A 3 -9.64 -27.97 -42.63
CA LYS A 3 -10.56 -26.93 -43.17
C LYS A 3 -11.89 -26.98 -42.37
N LEU A 4 -12.42 -25.96 -41.71
CA LEU A 4 -12.05 -24.55 -41.47
C LEU A 4 -12.70 -24.16 -40.10
N LEU A 5 -12.04 -23.49 -39.14
CA LEU A 5 -12.23 -22.06 -38.80
C LEU A 5 -13.62 -21.46 -39.15
N SER A 6 -14.33 -20.70 -38.31
CA SER A 6 -13.90 -19.91 -37.13
C SER A 6 -15.08 -19.22 -36.37
N VAL A 7 -14.95 -19.07 -35.03
CA VAL A 7 -15.37 -17.88 -34.19
C VAL A 7 -16.88 -17.56 -34.02
N PHE A 8 -17.43 -17.06 -32.89
CA PHE A 8 -17.23 -17.11 -31.41
C PHE A 8 -18.43 -16.31 -30.75
N LEU A 9 -18.52 -16.16 -29.41
CA LEU A 9 -19.56 -15.41 -28.60
C LEU A 9 -20.96 -16.11 -28.44
N ALA A 10 -21.74 -15.97 -27.35
CA ALA A 10 -21.57 -15.25 -26.05
C ALA A 10 -22.47 -15.80 -24.89
N ALA A 11 -22.16 -15.32 -23.65
CA ALA A 11 -22.82 -15.33 -22.32
C ALA A 11 -24.38 -15.38 -22.25
N VAL A 12 -25.09 -15.93 -21.23
CA VAL A 12 -25.03 -15.90 -19.72
C VAL A 12 -25.61 -14.62 -19.07
N ILE A 13 -26.73 -14.74 -18.31
CA ILE A 13 -27.28 -13.74 -17.33
C ILE A 13 -28.19 -14.44 -16.26
N LEU A 14 -28.37 -13.85 -15.05
CA LEU A 14 -29.48 -13.99 -14.03
C LEU A 14 -29.44 -15.23 -13.08
N VAL A 15 -29.67 -15.25 -11.72
CA VAL A 15 -30.19 -14.32 -10.65
C VAL A 15 -29.53 -14.54 -9.24
N LEU A 16 -29.68 -13.52 -8.37
CA LEU A 16 -29.34 -13.21 -6.95
C LEU A 16 -30.05 -14.04 -5.79
N PRO A 17 -30.18 -13.62 -4.48
CA PRO A 17 -29.30 -13.99 -3.33
C PRO A 17 -30.04 -14.27 -1.96
N LEU A 18 -29.35 -14.08 -0.80
CA LEU A 18 -29.80 -13.70 0.59
C LEU A 18 -29.53 -14.68 1.77
N PHE A 19 -28.79 -14.24 2.81
CA PHE A 19 -29.31 -13.75 4.13
C PHE A 19 -28.16 -13.29 5.07
N SER A 20 -28.47 -12.51 6.13
CA SER A 20 -27.52 -11.68 6.92
C SER A 20 -27.74 -11.74 8.44
N VAL A 21 -26.69 -11.44 9.25
CA VAL A 21 -26.75 -10.96 10.67
C VAL A 21 -25.51 -10.09 11.00
N SER A 22 -25.62 -9.13 11.93
CA SER A 22 -24.62 -8.13 12.38
C SER A 22 -24.23 -8.32 13.88
N VAL A 23 -23.41 -7.54 14.59
CA VAL A 23 -22.76 -6.21 14.40
C VAL A 23 -21.51 -6.07 15.31
N ALA A 24 -20.59 -5.14 15.05
CA ALA A 24 -19.70 -4.50 16.05
C ALA A 24 -19.13 -3.16 15.50
N GLU A 25 -18.93 -2.17 16.37
CA GLU A 25 -18.50 -0.80 16.04
C GLU A 25 -16.98 -0.63 16.09
N ALA A 26 -16.43 0.31 15.31
CA ALA A 26 -15.09 0.88 15.44
C ALA A 26 -15.09 2.30 14.82
N GLU A 27 -14.44 3.26 15.49
CA GLU A 27 -14.28 4.65 15.01
C GLU A 27 -13.27 4.71 13.84
N ALA A 28 -13.33 5.74 12.99
CA ALA A 28 -12.45 5.90 11.83
C ALA A 28 -11.93 7.35 11.71
N ALA A 29 -10.66 7.49 11.31
CA ALA A 29 -9.94 8.76 11.21
C ALA A 29 -10.50 9.74 10.15
N ASP A 30 -10.27 11.03 10.38
CA ASP A 30 -10.95 12.15 9.71
C ASP A 30 -10.29 12.55 8.39
N ALA A 31 -10.96 12.29 7.25
CA ALA A 31 -10.40 12.47 5.90
C ALA A 31 -10.42 13.94 5.40
N ARG A 32 -9.92 14.90 6.19
CA ARG A 32 -9.95 16.33 5.85
C ARG A 32 -8.60 16.86 5.38
N LYS A 33 -8.48 17.12 4.07
CA LYS A 33 -7.71 18.29 3.65
C LYS A 33 -8.45 19.55 4.10
N GLU A 34 -8.07 20.11 5.25
CA GLU A 34 -8.58 21.43 5.63
C GLU A 34 -8.16 22.47 4.59
N ILE A 35 -9.02 23.49 4.45
CA ILE A 35 -8.92 24.52 3.42
C ILE A 35 -7.81 25.48 3.86
N SER A 36 -6.74 25.57 3.06
CA SER A 36 -5.60 26.45 3.34
C SER A 36 -6.03 27.92 3.34
N GLU A 37 -5.27 28.81 3.98
CA GLU A 37 -5.55 30.27 3.88
C GLU A 37 -5.48 30.80 2.43
N ASN A 38 -4.86 30.04 1.52
CA ASN A 38 -4.69 30.37 0.10
C ASN A 38 -5.69 29.67 -0.83
N ASP A 39 -6.44 28.69 -0.33
CA ASP A 39 -7.43 27.95 -1.11
C ASP A 39 -8.65 28.83 -1.41
N VAL A 40 -9.17 28.72 -2.61
CA VAL A 40 -10.31 29.54 -3.03
C VAL A 40 -11.59 28.74 -2.89
N VAL A 41 -12.33 29.02 -1.82
CA VAL A 41 -13.73 28.62 -1.68
C VAL A 41 -14.55 29.38 -2.74
N LEU A 42 -15.01 28.66 -3.76
CA LEU A 42 -15.77 29.21 -4.89
C LEU A 42 -17.28 29.20 -4.63
N VAL A 43 -17.72 28.23 -3.85
CA VAL A 43 -19.10 28.03 -3.41
C VAL A 43 -19.03 27.61 -1.95
N ASP A 44 -19.83 28.26 -1.12
CA ASP A 44 -20.11 27.84 0.25
C ASP A 44 -21.60 28.11 0.49
N ASN A 45 -22.43 27.08 0.41
CA ASN A 45 -23.88 27.24 0.37
C ASN A 45 -24.57 26.23 1.30
N ASP A 46 -24.91 26.72 2.49
CA ASP A 46 -25.76 26.06 3.50
C ASP A 46 -27.26 26.11 3.16
N PHE A 47 -27.61 26.56 1.95
CA PHE A 47 -28.97 26.77 1.46
C PHE A 47 -29.88 27.53 2.43
N SER A 48 -29.32 28.41 3.27
CA SER A 48 -30.10 29.30 4.14
C SER A 48 -30.81 30.41 3.34
N ASP A 49 -30.22 30.84 2.20
CA ASP A 49 -30.87 31.65 1.16
C ASP A 49 -31.54 30.75 0.10
N ALA A 50 -32.67 31.19 -0.44
CA ALA A 50 -33.39 30.51 -1.52
C ALA A 50 -32.77 30.71 -2.92
N SER A 51 -31.72 31.51 -3.06
CA SER A 51 -31.04 31.75 -4.33
C SER A 51 -30.29 30.52 -4.85
N LEU A 52 -30.54 30.16 -6.11
CA LEU A 52 -29.81 29.14 -6.87
C LEU A 52 -29.21 29.71 -8.17
N ALA A 53 -28.95 31.01 -8.21
CA ALA A 53 -28.60 31.75 -9.43
C ALA A 53 -27.25 31.33 -10.06
N ASP A 54 -26.30 30.86 -9.23
CA ASP A 54 -24.97 30.44 -9.66
C ASP A 54 -24.92 29.03 -10.28
N TYR A 55 -26.07 28.34 -10.34
CA TYR A 55 -26.16 26.94 -10.77
C TYR A 55 -27.00 26.76 -12.03
N LYS A 56 -26.57 25.82 -12.88
CA LYS A 56 -27.36 25.29 -14.00
C LYS A 56 -28.22 24.15 -13.48
N LEU A 57 -29.54 24.36 -13.50
CA LEU A 57 -30.52 23.41 -12.98
C LEU A 57 -31.15 22.57 -14.10
N GLN A 58 -31.09 21.25 -13.97
CA GLN A 58 -31.90 20.31 -14.73
C GLN A 58 -32.87 19.61 -13.78
N GLY A 59 -34.12 20.08 -13.76
CA GLY A 59 -35.16 19.55 -12.89
C GLY A 59 -35.68 20.57 -11.86
N ASN A 60 -36.67 20.16 -11.08
CA ASN A 60 -37.39 21.01 -10.14
C ASN A 60 -36.69 21.08 -8.78
N TRP A 61 -35.59 21.83 -8.71
CA TRP A 61 -34.90 22.16 -7.45
C TRP A 61 -35.52 23.36 -6.75
N ARG A 62 -35.59 23.31 -5.42
CA ARG A 62 -35.94 24.44 -4.53
C ARG A 62 -35.23 24.30 -3.19
N VAL A 63 -34.85 25.41 -2.61
CA VAL A 63 -34.52 25.50 -1.19
C VAL A 63 -35.83 25.49 -0.38
N ILE A 64 -35.91 24.64 0.64
CA ILE A 64 -37.07 24.51 1.54
C ILE A 64 -36.53 24.32 2.96
N ASN A 65 -36.92 25.22 3.86
CA ASN A 65 -36.52 25.19 5.28
C ASN A 65 -35.00 25.06 5.47
N GLY A 66 -34.21 25.83 4.71
CA GLY A 66 -32.74 25.83 4.81
C GLY A 66 -32.05 24.65 4.11
N THR A 67 -32.74 23.82 3.33
CA THR A 67 -32.11 22.66 2.65
C THR A 67 -32.53 22.54 1.19
N LEU A 68 -31.61 22.08 0.34
CA LEU A 68 -31.84 21.91 -1.10
C LEU A 68 -32.64 20.63 -1.41
N ARG A 69 -33.82 20.78 -2.02
CA ARG A 69 -34.77 19.68 -2.28
C ARG A 69 -35.27 19.66 -3.72
N THR A 70 -35.76 18.50 -4.13
CA THR A 70 -36.45 18.27 -5.41
C THR A 70 -37.97 18.25 -5.23
N THR A 71 -38.74 19.10 -5.91
CA THR A 71 -40.19 19.25 -5.70
C THR A 71 -41.06 18.58 -6.77
N GLY A 72 -40.72 17.34 -7.13
CA GLY A 72 -41.50 16.48 -8.03
C GLY A 72 -40.99 16.41 -9.47
N GLY A 73 -41.10 15.23 -10.07
CA GLY A 73 -40.59 14.87 -11.39
C GLY A 73 -40.42 13.36 -11.51
N SER A 74 -39.68 12.89 -12.53
CA SER A 74 -39.28 11.48 -12.67
C SER A 74 -37.83 11.38 -13.12
N GLY A 75 -37.13 10.32 -12.69
CA GLY A 75 -35.69 10.16 -12.93
C GLY A 75 -34.82 10.95 -11.94
N SER A 76 -33.67 11.44 -12.43
CA SER A 76 -32.75 12.28 -11.66
C SER A 76 -32.88 13.76 -12.02
N ALA A 77 -32.80 14.61 -11.01
CA ALA A 77 -32.49 16.03 -11.15
C ALA A 77 -30.97 16.24 -10.97
N TYR A 78 -30.45 17.29 -11.61
CA TYR A 78 -29.03 17.68 -11.58
C TYR A 78 -28.95 19.17 -11.26
N LEU A 79 -28.06 19.54 -10.35
CA LEU A 79 -27.64 20.91 -10.08
C LEU A 79 -26.15 20.97 -10.42
N VAL A 80 -25.75 21.89 -11.30
CA VAL A 80 -24.36 21.96 -11.80
C VAL A 80 -23.80 23.36 -11.60
N TYR A 81 -22.73 23.46 -10.82
CA TYR A 81 -21.83 24.60 -10.77
C TYR A 81 -20.74 24.43 -11.85
N GLU A 82 -20.27 25.53 -12.43
CA GLU A 82 -19.17 25.53 -13.39
C GLU A 82 -18.05 26.39 -12.81
N ILE A 83 -16.99 25.73 -12.35
CA ILE A 83 -15.78 26.35 -11.79
C ILE A 83 -15.31 27.46 -12.77
N PRO A 84 -14.87 28.66 -12.34
CA PRO A 84 -14.42 29.71 -13.26
C PRO A 84 -13.22 29.29 -14.13
N GLU A 85 -13.14 29.75 -15.38
CA GLU A 85 -12.10 29.33 -16.36
C GLU A 85 -10.67 29.56 -15.88
N LYS A 86 -10.44 30.58 -15.04
CA LYS A 86 -9.15 30.86 -14.40
C LYS A 86 -8.64 29.74 -13.46
N TYR A 87 -9.48 28.76 -13.13
CA TYR A 87 -9.15 27.59 -12.32
C TYR A 87 -9.23 26.27 -13.13
N ALA A 88 -9.21 26.34 -14.47
CA ALA A 88 -9.24 25.16 -15.32
C ALA A 88 -8.01 24.27 -15.12
N GLY A 89 -8.22 22.99 -14.80
CA GLY A 89 -7.17 21.99 -14.60
C GLY A 89 -6.54 21.98 -13.21
N MET A 90 -6.88 22.94 -12.34
CA MET A 90 -6.44 22.96 -10.94
C MET A 90 -7.19 21.91 -10.13
N SER A 91 -6.55 21.41 -9.07
CA SER A 91 -7.16 20.45 -8.15
C SER A 91 -8.28 21.10 -7.33
N TYR A 92 -9.30 20.32 -6.97
CA TYR A 92 -10.44 20.82 -6.21
C TYR A 92 -11.07 19.76 -5.29
N ARG A 93 -11.80 20.22 -4.29
CA ARG A 93 -12.61 19.41 -3.37
C ARG A 93 -14.06 19.89 -3.39
N ILE A 94 -14.98 18.94 -3.25
CA ILE A 94 -16.40 19.17 -3.08
C ILE A 94 -16.83 18.47 -1.80
N ASP A 95 -17.60 19.19 -0.99
CA ASP A 95 -18.22 18.67 0.23
C ASP A 95 -19.72 18.93 0.18
N VAL A 96 -20.52 17.99 0.67
CA VAL A 96 -21.97 18.16 0.84
C VAL A 96 -22.51 17.20 1.89
N ASP A 97 -23.49 17.65 2.66
CA ASP A 97 -24.29 16.79 3.52
C ASP A 97 -25.52 16.30 2.76
N PHE A 98 -25.82 15.00 2.83
CA PHE A 98 -27.05 14.41 2.30
C PHE A 98 -27.90 13.87 3.45
N VAL A 99 -28.82 14.72 3.91
CA VAL A 99 -29.61 14.56 5.14
C VAL A 99 -30.95 13.90 4.84
N GLY A 100 -31.32 12.89 5.62
CA GLY A 100 -32.60 12.17 5.55
C GLY A 100 -32.80 11.37 4.26
N HIS A 101 -31.72 10.91 3.63
CA HIS A 101 -31.82 10.21 2.35
C HIS A 101 -32.53 8.85 2.47
N THR A 102 -32.99 8.34 1.34
CA THR A 102 -33.81 7.11 1.22
C THR A 102 -33.50 6.32 -0.04
N SER A 103 -32.84 6.97 -1.01
CA SER A 103 -32.55 6.49 -2.35
C SER A 103 -31.44 7.37 -2.95
N THR A 104 -31.28 7.36 -4.27
CA THR A 104 -30.08 7.91 -4.90
C THR A 104 -29.93 9.43 -4.81
N GLY A 105 -28.76 9.84 -4.31
CA GLY A 105 -28.17 11.16 -4.45
C GLY A 105 -26.65 11.09 -4.32
N GLY A 106 -25.94 12.07 -4.88
CA GLY A 106 -24.48 12.08 -4.95
C GLY A 106 -23.87 13.37 -5.51
N ILE A 107 -22.54 13.42 -5.49
CA ILE A 107 -21.70 14.46 -6.09
C ILE A 107 -21.40 14.11 -7.56
N LEU A 108 -21.54 15.09 -8.45
CA LEU A 108 -21.21 15.02 -9.86
C LEU A 108 -19.82 15.60 -10.12
N ILE A 109 -18.98 14.86 -10.85
CA ILE A 109 -17.65 15.30 -11.31
C ILE A 109 -17.62 15.29 -12.82
N GLY A 110 -17.36 16.42 -13.45
CA GLY A 110 -17.29 16.54 -14.90
C GLY A 110 -16.17 15.68 -15.49
N GLY A 111 -16.35 15.21 -16.72
CA GLY A 111 -15.30 14.54 -17.49
C GLY A 111 -15.10 15.23 -18.83
N GLU A 112 -13.85 15.51 -19.18
CA GLU A 112 -13.47 16.09 -20.47
C GLU A 112 -12.83 15.03 -21.36
N GLY A 113 -13.11 15.06 -22.67
CA GLY A 113 -12.56 14.10 -23.61
C GLY A 113 -12.96 14.38 -25.06
N SER A 114 -12.08 14.09 -26.01
CA SER A 114 -12.31 14.37 -27.43
C SER A 114 -13.36 13.48 -28.10
N GLY A 115 -13.83 12.43 -27.41
CA GLY A 115 -14.84 11.49 -27.90
C GLY A 115 -16.28 11.81 -27.47
N LEU A 116 -16.51 12.87 -26.70
CA LEU A 116 -17.82 13.19 -26.12
C LEU A 116 -18.75 13.86 -27.15
N ALA A 117 -20.00 13.42 -27.24
CA ALA A 117 -20.98 14.03 -28.15
C ALA A 117 -21.43 15.43 -27.69
N ASN A 118 -21.83 16.30 -28.62
CA ASN A 118 -22.25 17.67 -28.30
C ASN A 118 -23.63 17.98 -28.92
N PRO A 119 -24.64 18.44 -28.14
CA PRO A 119 -24.64 18.58 -26.68
C PRO A 119 -24.89 17.24 -25.94
N PRO A 120 -24.49 17.12 -24.65
CA PRO A 120 -24.87 15.99 -23.81
C PRO A 120 -26.38 15.82 -23.68
N LYS A 121 -26.82 14.57 -23.47
CA LYS A 121 -28.22 14.27 -23.12
C LYS A 121 -28.56 14.58 -21.65
N ALA A 122 -27.56 14.55 -20.76
CA ALA A 122 -27.68 14.94 -19.36
C ALA A 122 -26.34 15.48 -18.82
N PHE A 123 -25.34 14.60 -18.62
CA PHE A 123 -24.06 14.93 -18.01
C PHE A 123 -22.92 14.06 -18.59
N TYR A 124 -21.67 14.51 -18.44
CA TYR A 124 -20.45 13.78 -18.80
C TYR A 124 -19.49 13.75 -17.62
N GLY A 125 -18.86 12.61 -17.37
CA GLY A 125 -17.94 12.37 -16.27
C GLY A 125 -18.45 11.28 -15.32
N PHE A 126 -18.47 11.60 -14.04
CA PHE A 126 -18.61 10.67 -12.93
C PHE A 126 -19.68 11.11 -11.94
N ASP A 127 -20.16 10.14 -11.17
CA ASP A 127 -21.19 10.31 -10.14
C ASP A 127 -20.73 9.53 -8.91
N CYS A 128 -20.63 10.22 -7.78
CA CYS A 128 -20.17 9.71 -6.50
C CYS A 128 -21.38 9.68 -5.57
N PHE A 129 -22.07 8.54 -5.51
CA PHE A 129 -23.47 8.48 -5.10
C PHE A 129 -23.81 7.34 -4.14
N ILE A 130 -24.90 7.53 -3.41
CA ILE A 130 -25.59 6.46 -2.67
C ILE A 130 -26.60 5.77 -3.59
N GLY A 131 -26.67 4.45 -3.49
CA GLY A 131 -27.51 3.58 -4.31
C GLY A 131 -29.02 3.73 -4.11
N PRO A 132 -29.84 3.09 -4.96
CA PRO A 132 -31.29 3.30 -4.98
C PRO A 132 -32.04 2.91 -3.70
N ASP A 133 -31.43 2.12 -2.82
CA ASP A 133 -31.98 1.66 -1.55
C ASP A 133 -31.46 2.46 -0.33
N GLY A 134 -30.54 3.40 -0.54
CA GLY A 134 -29.91 4.13 0.56
C GLY A 134 -28.96 3.28 1.41
N THR A 135 -28.37 2.19 0.87
CA THR A 135 -27.49 1.29 1.65
C THR A 135 -26.12 1.00 1.06
N GLN A 136 -25.88 1.38 -0.20
CA GLN A 136 -24.60 1.20 -0.90
C GLN A 136 -24.03 2.55 -1.32
N ALA A 137 -22.73 2.75 -1.24
CA ALA A 137 -22.03 3.83 -1.93
C ALA A 137 -21.43 3.32 -3.25
N ALA A 138 -21.27 4.19 -4.24
CA ALA A 138 -20.76 3.82 -5.54
C ALA A 138 -20.10 5.00 -6.27
N LEU A 139 -19.04 4.71 -7.01
CA LEU A 139 -18.53 5.58 -8.07
C LEU A 139 -19.06 5.04 -9.40
N GLY A 140 -19.80 5.86 -10.14
CA GLY A 140 -20.29 5.56 -11.48
C GLY A 140 -19.72 6.53 -12.52
N CYS A 141 -19.83 6.15 -13.79
CA CYS A 141 -19.43 6.99 -14.91
C CYS A 141 -20.50 7.05 -16.01
N TYR A 142 -20.49 8.14 -16.77
CA TYR A 142 -21.32 8.35 -17.96
C TYR A 142 -20.55 7.96 -19.23
N ASN A 143 -21.26 7.56 -20.27
CA ASN A 143 -20.69 7.21 -21.57
C ASN A 143 -20.56 8.40 -22.54
N ASP A 144 -20.04 8.13 -23.74
CA ASP A 144 -19.82 9.05 -24.87
C ASP A 144 -21.06 9.88 -25.30
N LYS A 145 -22.26 9.46 -24.89
CA LYS A 145 -23.55 10.08 -25.20
C LYS A 145 -24.23 10.71 -23.98
N GLY A 146 -23.56 10.76 -22.83
CA GLY A 146 -24.07 11.31 -21.59
C GLY A 146 -25.22 10.51 -20.99
N SER A 147 -25.21 9.20 -21.24
CA SER A 147 -26.08 8.21 -20.57
C SER A 147 -25.24 7.40 -19.57
N TRP A 148 -25.88 6.65 -18.67
CA TRP A 148 -25.14 5.81 -17.70
C TRP A 148 -24.20 4.84 -18.44
N GLY A 149 -22.91 4.88 -18.10
CA GLY A 149 -21.87 4.01 -18.65
C GLY A 149 -21.67 2.75 -17.82
N GLY A 150 -21.84 2.87 -16.49
CA GLY A 150 -21.74 1.77 -15.54
C GLY A 150 -21.19 2.24 -14.21
N ASN A 151 -21.11 1.32 -13.26
CA ASN A 151 -20.51 1.56 -11.96
C ASN A 151 -19.03 1.15 -12.06
N VAL A 152 -18.12 2.03 -11.66
CA VAL A 152 -16.69 1.73 -11.51
C VAL A 152 -16.52 0.80 -10.31
N VAL A 153 -17.11 1.18 -9.17
CA VAL A 153 -17.20 0.37 -7.94
C VAL A 153 -18.58 0.53 -7.29
N VAL A 154 -18.96 -0.47 -6.50
CA VAL A 154 -20.14 -0.43 -5.61
C VAL A 154 -19.74 -1.08 -4.29
N SER A 155 -20.08 -0.46 -3.17
CA SER A 155 -19.91 -1.05 -1.84
C SER A 155 -20.92 -2.16 -1.58
N ASP A 156 -20.68 -2.94 -0.53
CA ASP A 156 -21.74 -3.78 0.05
C ASP A 156 -22.88 -2.93 0.65
N SER A 157 -24.05 -3.55 0.80
CA SER A 157 -25.28 -2.96 1.35
C SER A 157 -25.26 -2.80 2.88
N PHE A 158 -24.25 -2.13 3.43
CA PHE A 158 -24.07 -1.96 4.88
C PHE A 158 -24.46 -0.58 5.41
N ILE A 159 -24.62 0.45 4.58
CA ILE A 159 -24.96 1.80 5.06
C ILE A 159 -26.38 1.77 5.62
N ARG A 160 -26.53 2.27 6.86
CA ARG A 160 -27.82 2.34 7.58
C ARG A 160 -28.16 3.75 8.03
N GLU A 161 -27.14 4.56 8.26
CA GLU A 161 -27.28 5.99 8.49
C GLU A 161 -28.02 6.66 7.32
N LYS A 162 -28.80 7.69 7.64
CA LYS A 162 -29.60 8.49 6.71
C LYS A 162 -29.04 9.89 6.52
N ASP A 163 -28.18 10.33 7.43
CA ASP A 163 -27.53 11.63 7.43
C ASP A 163 -26.02 11.43 7.17
N LEU A 164 -25.60 11.66 5.93
CA LEU A 164 -24.25 11.35 5.46
C LEU A 164 -23.51 12.61 4.99
N HIS A 165 -22.20 12.66 5.20
CA HIS A 165 -21.32 13.63 4.55
C HIS A 165 -20.62 12.95 3.36
N PHE A 166 -20.55 13.64 2.22
CA PHE A 166 -19.79 13.20 1.05
C PHE A 166 -18.66 14.18 0.77
N THR A 167 -17.44 13.65 0.64
CA THR A 167 -16.29 14.41 0.13
C THR A 167 -15.82 13.79 -1.18
N VAL A 168 -15.59 14.62 -2.19
CA VAL A 168 -14.88 14.22 -3.41
C VAL A 168 -13.74 15.17 -3.69
N THR A 169 -12.52 14.64 -3.71
CA THR A 169 -11.28 15.37 -4.00
C THR A 169 -10.75 14.94 -5.36
N VAL A 170 -10.45 15.90 -6.23
CA VAL A 170 -9.91 15.68 -7.57
C VAL A 170 -8.51 16.29 -7.66
N ASN A 171 -7.52 15.43 -7.87
CA ASN A 171 -6.10 15.78 -8.00
C ASN A 171 -5.57 15.32 -9.36
N GLY A 172 -5.69 16.18 -10.38
CA GLY A 172 -5.26 15.92 -11.76
C GLY A 172 -6.03 14.78 -12.43
N LYS A 173 -5.54 13.53 -12.27
CA LYS A 173 -6.16 12.30 -12.78
C LYS A 173 -6.65 11.34 -11.69
N ASN A 174 -6.40 11.65 -10.44
CA ASN A 174 -6.91 10.92 -9.30
C ASN A 174 -8.21 11.57 -8.80
N LEU A 175 -9.20 10.76 -8.44
CA LEU A 175 -10.41 11.13 -7.74
C LEU A 175 -10.51 10.25 -6.49
N THR A 176 -10.57 10.89 -5.32
CA THR A 176 -10.88 10.22 -4.05
C THR A 176 -12.31 10.57 -3.65
N TYR A 177 -13.14 9.56 -3.36
CA TYR A 177 -14.52 9.72 -2.90
C TYR A 177 -14.71 8.98 -1.58
N THR A 178 -15.11 9.72 -0.54
CA THR A 178 -15.46 9.17 0.77
C THR A 178 -16.91 9.48 1.14
N VAL A 179 -17.48 8.60 1.96
CA VAL A 179 -18.79 8.76 2.60
C VAL A 179 -18.61 8.54 4.10
N THR A 180 -18.98 9.52 4.91
CA THR A 180 -18.87 9.50 6.37
C THR A 180 -20.20 9.82 7.04
N SER A 181 -20.26 9.66 8.36
CA SER A 181 -21.25 10.32 9.22
C SER A 181 -21.08 11.85 9.19
N LEU A 182 -22.12 12.62 9.52
CA LEU A 182 -22.04 14.11 9.53
C LEU A 182 -20.94 14.67 10.44
N ASP A 183 -20.51 13.95 11.47
CA ASP A 183 -19.41 14.34 12.36
C ASP A 183 -18.02 13.89 11.87
N GLY A 184 -17.95 13.19 10.74
CA GLY A 184 -16.72 12.65 10.13
C GLY A 184 -16.24 11.31 10.74
N LYS A 185 -16.70 10.93 11.93
CA LYS A 185 -16.10 9.86 12.75
C LYS A 185 -16.28 8.43 12.24
N THR A 186 -17.26 8.19 11.38
CA THR A 186 -17.54 6.86 10.82
C THR A 186 -17.41 6.94 9.31
N GLN A 187 -16.31 6.44 8.76
CA GLN A 187 -16.21 6.24 7.32
C GLN A 187 -16.99 4.98 6.92
N TYR A 188 -18.05 5.18 6.15
CA TYR A 188 -18.82 4.11 5.54
C TYR A 188 -18.16 3.63 4.24
N PHE A 189 -17.59 4.52 3.46
CA PHE A 189 -17.00 4.17 2.17
C PHE A 189 -15.83 5.07 1.82
N GLY A 190 -14.83 4.51 1.15
CA GLY A 190 -13.71 5.23 0.55
C GLY A 190 -13.25 4.52 -0.72
N ILE A 191 -12.88 5.30 -1.72
CA ILE A 191 -12.13 4.83 -2.90
C ILE A 191 -11.26 5.96 -3.43
N SER A 192 -10.00 5.62 -3.72
CA SER A 192 -9.15 6.40 -4.63
C SER A 192 -9.17 5.74 -6.02
N TYR A 193 -9.47 6.52 -7.06
CA TYR A 193 -9.66 6.06 -8.43
C TYR A 193 -8.85 6.92 -9.41
N ASP A 194 -7.95 6.27 -10.14
CA ASP A 194 -7.18 6.88 -11.22
C ASP A 194 -7.88 6.74 -12.59
N LEU A 195 -7.97 7.85 -13.32
CA LEU A 195 -8.72 7.93 -14.56
C LEU A 195 -8.19 6.96 -15.64
N GLY A 196 -9.00 5.95 -15.96
CA GLY A 196 -8.73 4.93 -16.99
C GLY A 196 -8.24 3.57 -16.48
N THR A 197 -8.14 3.36 -15.17
CA THR A 197 -7.69 2.08 -14.57
C THR A 197 -8.79 1.03 -14.46
N ALA A 198 -10.07 1.40 -14.59
CA ALA A 198 -11.18 0.49 -14.32
C ALA A 198 -11.19 -0.72 -15.28
N ALA A 199 -11.17 -1.92 -14.72
CA ALA A 199 -11.30 -3.16 -15.49
C ALA A 199 -12.71 -3.35 -16.09
N THR A 200 -13.72 -2.78 -15.43
CA THR A 200 -15.14 -3.10 -15.62
C THR A 200 -15.88 -2.13 -16.54
N ALA A 201 -15.46 -0.86 -16.58
CA ALA A 201 -16.13 0.20 -17.32
C ALA A 201 -15.32 0.64 -18.54
N ALA A 202 -15.61 0.08 -19.71
CA ALA A 202 -15.00 0.53 -20.99
C ALA A 202 -15.29 2.00 -21.35
N THR A 203 -16.13 2.67 -20.56
CA THR A 203 -16.57 4.06 -20.71
C THR A 203 -15.70 5.09 -19.98
N ASP A 204 -14.77 4.70 -19.09
CA ASP A 204 -13.88 5.67 -18.45
C ASP A 204 -12.79 6.19 -19.41
N LYS A 205 -12.30 5.32 -20.29
CA LYS A 205 -11.23 5.57 -21.29
C LYS A 205 -11.57 6.61 -22.37
N ILE A 206 -12.79 7.14 -22.36
CA ILE A 206 -13.20 8.25 -23.24
C ILE A 206 -12.79 9.61 -22.67
N TYR A 207 -12.53 9.68 -21.36
CA TYR A 207 -12.14 10.89 -20.64
C TYR A 207 -10.62 10.99 -20.56
N SER A 208 -10.09 12.19 -20.82
CA SER A 208 -8.67 12.51 -20.70
C SER A 208 -8.32 13.18 -19.38
N SER A 209 -9.29 13.85 -18.74
CA SER A 209 -9.18 14.49 -17.43
C SER A 209 -10.56 14.61 -16.78
N PHE A 210 -10.57 14.87 -15.46
CA PHE A 210 -11.73 15.45 -14.82
C PHE A 210 -11.94 16.90 -15.31
N GLY A 211 -13.18 17.37 -15.24
CA GLY A 211 -13.65 18.61 -15.84
C GLY A 211 -14.06 19.66 -14.83
N ARG A 212 -14.55 20.78 -15.35
CA ARG A 212 -14.85 22.01 -14.60
C ARG A 212 -16.30 22.10 -14.09
N LYS A 213 -17.15 21.15 -14.50
CA LYS A 213 -18.57 21.07 -14.14
C LYS A 213 -18.73 20.13 -12.97
N VAL A 214 -19.13 20.66 -11.84
CA VAL A 214 -19.28 19.93 -10.58
C VAL A 214 -20.69 20.15 -10.04
N GLY A 215 -21.16 19.34 -9.10
CA GLY A 215 -22.46 19.60 -8.49
C GLY A 215 -23.11 18.38 -7.87
N LEU A 216 -24.45 18.34 -7.92
CA LEU A 216 -25.27 17.41 -7.17
C LEU A 216 -26.29 16.70 -8.06
N ARG A 217 -26.38 15.38 -7.90
CA ARG A 217 -27.43 14.54 -8.49
C ARG A 217 -28.38 14.09 -7.39
N LYS A 218 -29.69 14.08 -7.67
CA LYS A 218 -30.70 13.47 -6.78
C LYS A 218 -31.82 12.83 -7.55
N PHE A 219 -32.32 11.69 -7.09
CA PHE A 219 -33.47 11.00 -7.67
C PHE A 219 -34.78 11.57 -7.09
N TYR A 220 -35.81 11.75 -7.93
CA TYR A 220 -37.03 12.46 -7.49
C TYR A 220 -37.86 11.75 -6.41
N SER A 221 -37.77 10.42 -6.30
CA SER A 221 -38.47 9.68 -5.23
C SER A 221 -37.72 9.69 -3.90
N ASP A 222 -36.47 10.18 -3.87
CA ASP A 222 -35.72 10.32 -2.64
C ASP A 222 -36.30 11.43 -1.74
N GLN A 223 -36.43 11.18 -0.44
CA GLN A 223 -36.99 12.12 0.53
C GLN A 223 -35.96 13.06 1.20
N GLY A 224 -34.67 12.80 1.00
CA GLY A 224 -33.59 13.57 1.60
C GLY A 224 -33.46 14.97 1.02
N ALA A 225 -32.46 15.68 1.51
CA ALA A 225 -32.07 17.01 1.07
C ALA A 225 -30.55 17.17 1.12
N PHE A 226 -30.02 18.03 0.27
CA PHE A 226 -28.63 18.45 0.38
C PHE A 226 -28.50 19.69 1.25
N ASP A 227 -27.42 19.75 2.02
CA ASP A 227 -27.02 20.87 2.85
C ASP A 227 -25.48 21.07 2.74
N ASN A 228 -24.96 22.23 3.16
CA ASN A 228 -23.53 22.55 3.23
C ASN A 228 -22.75 22.25 1.93
N PHE A 229 -23.29 22.62 0.76
CA PHE A 229 -22.60 22.39 -0.52
C PHE A 229 -21.44 23.37 -0.69
N ARG A 230 -20.22 22.85 -0.61
CA ARG A 230 -18.98 23.62 -0.75
C ARG A 230 -18.15 23.14 -1.94
N VAL A 231 -17.54 24.08 -2.65
CA VAL A 231 -16.56 23.82 -3.74
C VAL A 231 -15.32 24.65 -3.48
N THR A 232 -14.20 23.98 -3.22
CA THR A 232 -12.90 24.59 -2.94
C THR A 232 -11.93 24.25 -4.07
N VAL A 233 -11.30 25.26 -4.67
CA VAL A 233 -10.14 25.05 -5.55
C VAL A 233 -8.86 25.23 -4.74
N PHE A 234 -7.99 24.24 -4.80
CA PHE A 234 -6.64 24.32 -4.27
C PHE A 234 -5.82 25.21 -5.19
N THR A 235 -5.22 26.27 -4.65
CA THR A 235 -4.28 27.07 -5.44
C THR A 235 -2.94 26.34 -5.51
N ASP A 236 -2.42 26.12 -6.72
CA ASP A 236 -1.17 25.37 -6.92
C ASP A 236 -0.02 25.96 -6.08
N ASP A 237 0.84 25.10 -5.54
CA ASP A 237 2.00 25.42 -4.69
C ASP A 237 3.14 26.14 -5.46
N VAL A 238 2.81 27.21 -6.17
CA VAL A 238 3.77 28.10 -6.83
C VAL A 238 4.45 28.93 -5.76
N LEU A 239 5.78 28.83 -5.67
CA LEU A 239 6.54 29.59 -4.68
C LEU A 239 6.33 31.10 -4.89
N PRO A 240 6.06 31.86 -3.80
CA PRO A 240 5.89 33.30 -3.89
C PRO A 240 7.19 33.98 -4.32
N GLU A 241 7.07 35.16 -4.94
CA GLU A 241 8.24 35.97 -5.30
C GLU A 241 9.04 36.33 -4.02
N MET A 242 10.31 35.94 -3.99
CA MET A 242 11.16 36.02 -2.80
C MET A 242 11.89 37.37 -2.72
N ASN A 243 11.16 38.38 -2.26
CA ASN A 243 11.58 39.78 -2.20
C ASN A 243 12.27 40.19 -0.89
N GLU A 244 12.32 39.30 0.12
CA GLU A 244 12.96 39.54 1.44
C GLU A 244 14.26 38.72 1.59
N HIS A 245 15.09 39.06 2.59
CA HIS A 245 16.36 38.39 2.91
C HIS A 245 16.47 38.07 4.40
N ILE A 246 16.86 36.84 4.72
CA ILE A 246 17.02 36.34 6.10
C ILE A 246 18.30 35.50 6.19
N SER A 247 19.10 35.74 7.24
CA SER A 247 20.26 34.91 7.59
C SER A 247 19.96 34.13 8.87
N LEU A 248 19.99 32.79 8.83
CA LEU A 248 19.76 31.89 9.97
C LEU A 248 20.70 30.69 9.88
N TRP A 249 21.15 30.17 11.04
CA TRP A 249 22.02 28.99 11.14
C TRP A 249 23.34 29.07 10.33
N GLY A 250 23.80 30.29 9.99
CA GLY A 250 24.97 30.52 9.14
C GLY A 250 24.69 30.42 7.63
N VAL A 251 23.40 30.38 7.23
CA VAL A 251 22.94 30.28 5.84
C VAL A 251 22.10 31.51 5.50
N ASP A 252 22.34 32.09 4.32
CA ASP A 252 21.59 33.20 3.77
C ASP A 252 20.46 32.71 2.86
N PHE A 253 19.26 33.26 3.04
CA PHE A 253 18.04 32.89 2.31
C PHE A 253 17.39 34.10 1.63
N LYS A 254 16.90 33.91 0.40
CA LYS A 254 15.79 34.73 -0.11
C LYS A 254 14.51 34.24 0.56
N SER A 255 13.57 35.13 0.86
CA SER A 255 12.33 34.78 1.55
C SER A 255 11.13 35.61 1.10
N SER A 256 9.94 35.13 1.44
CA SER A 256 8.66 35.82 1.32
C SER A 256 7.75 35.27 2.42
N GLY A 257 7.18 36.12 3.27
CA GLY A 257 6.24 35.72 4.33
C GLY A 257 6.84 35.00 5.56
N ILE A 258 7.87 34.18 5.39
CA ILE A 258 8.68 33.63 6.49
C ILE A 258 9.55 34.74 7.11
N LYS A 259 9.67 34.75 8.45
CA LYS A 259 10.46 35.71 9.23
C LYS A 259 11.29 35.00 10.30
N SER A 260 12.42 35.60 10.68
CA SER A 260 13.24 35.13 11.79
C SER A 260 12.66 35.56 13.15
N ASN A 261 12.79 34.69 14.16
CA ASN A 261 12.47 34.97 15.55
C ASN A 261 13.55 34.39 16.46
N GLY A 262 14.65 35.12 16.65
CA GLY A 262 15.86 34.56 17.23
C GLY A 262 16.51 33.57 16.26
N ASN A 263 16.67 32.31 16.66
CA ASN A 263 17.29 31.25 15.84
C ASN A 263 16.26 30.28 15.21
N THR A 264 15.02 30.74 15.01
CA THR A 264 13.95 29.99 14.32
C THR A 264 13.37 30.79 13.17
N ALA A 265 12.91 30.09 12.13
CA ALA A 265 12.14 30.65 11.01
C ALA A 265 10.66 30.29 11.19
N ARG A 266 9.74 31.23 10.94
CA ARG A 266 8.29 31.01 11.06
C ARG A 266 7.48 31.96 10.18
N GLY A 267 6.25 31.58 9.84
CA GLY A 267 5.29 32.42 9.11
C GLY A 267 4.59 31.67 7.97
N ASN A 268 3.84 32.40 7.15
CA ASN A 268 3.10 31.85 6.01
C ASN A 268 3.81 32.29 4.73
N GLY A 269 4.50 31.37 4.04
CA GLY A 269 5.29 31.68 2.85
C GLY A 269 6.48 30.74 2.64
N ALA A 270 7.56 31.23 2.02
CA ALA A 270 8.71 30.42 1.62
C ALA A 270 10.06 31.10 1.84
N MET A 271 11.12 30.29 1.89
CA MET A 271 12.52 30.72 1.79
C MET A 271 13.37 29.71 1.01
N LEU A 272 14.34 30.19 0.23
CA LEU A 272 15.33 29.41 -0.52
C LEU A 272 16.74 29.91 -0.22
N THR A 273 17.70 29.01 -0.08
CA THR A 273 19.12 29.37 0.10
C THR A 273 19.61 30.22 -1.06
N GLN A 274 20.38 31.28 -0.78
CA GLN A 274 20.97 32.11 -1.83
C GLN A 274 22.09 31.41 -2.60
N LYS A 275 22.78 30.48 -1.93
CA LYS A 275 23.76 29.58 -2.53
C LYS A 275 23.09 28.24 -2.83
N GLU A 276 23.37 27.69 -4.00
CA GLU A 276 23.08 26.28 -4.31
C GLU A 276 23.89 25.35 -3.38
N LEU A 277 23.30 24.20 -3.04
CA LEU A 277 24.02 23.09 -2.42
C LEU A 277 24.67 22.22 -3.50
N GLU A 278 25.69 21.46 -3.10
CA GLU A 278 26.35 20.47 -3.97
C GLU A 278 25.38 19.33 -4.36
N GLU A 279 25.74 18.46 -5.31
CA GLU A 279 24.85 17.34 -5.71
C GLU A 279 24.57 16.34 -4.57
N ASP A 280 25.51 16.19 -3.63
CA ASP A 280 25.39 15.30 -2.48
C ASP A 280 25.46 16.12 -1.17
N PHE A 281 24.41 16.05 -0.35
CA PHE A 281 24.29 16.79 0.92
C PHE A 281 23.28 16.11 1.85
N THR A 282 23.37 16.34 3.15
CA THR A 282 22.25 16.14 4.09
C THR A 282 21.85 17.47 4.70
N ALA A 283 20.56 17.79 4.66
CA ALA A 283 19.95 18.87 5.41
C ALA A 283 19.05 18.27 6.50
N GLU A 284 19.37 18.57 7.75
CA GLU A 284 18.70 18.10 8.96
C GLU A 284 18.12 19.31 9.69
N LEU A 285 16.86 19.25 10.11
CA LEU A 285 16.17 20.34 10.79
C LEU A 285 15.10 19.81 11.74
N MET A 286 14.67 20.68 12.67
CA MET A 286 13.50 20.43 13.50
C MET A 286 12.32 21.22 12.94
N LEU A 287 11.21 20.53 12.65
CA LEU A 287 10.01 21.11 12.03
C LEU A 287 8.83 21.01 12.99
N LYS A 288 8.19 22.14 13.28
CA LYS A 288 6.87 22.19 13.92
C LYS A 288 5.82 22.64 12.89
N PRO A 289 4.95 21.74 12.39
CA PRO A 289 3.89 22.10 11.45
C PRO A 289 2.66 22.68 12.16
N GLU A 290 2.05 23.70 11.56
CA GLU A 290 0.71 24.20 11.95
C GLU A 290 -0.33 23.94 10.86
N GLY A 291 0.00 24.15 9.59
CA GLY A 291 -0.71 23.62 8.43
C GLY A 291 0.20 22.74 7.57
N ILE A 292 0.15 22.90 6.25
CA ILE A 292 1.07 22.21 5.34
C ILE A 292 2.48 22.80 5.50
N SER A 293 3.52 21.95 5.44
CA SER A 293 4.93 22.36 5.43
C SER A 293 5.67 21.60 4.34
N LYS A 294 6.68 22.22 3.70
CA LYS A 294 7.48 21.58 2.64
C LYS A 294 8.97 21.83 2.84
N VAL A 295 9.78 20.78 2.82
CA VAL A 295 11.23 20.88 2.63
C VAL A 295 11.51 20.78 1.13
N LEU A 296 12.01 21.86 0.57
CA LEU A 296 12.30 22.03 -0.86
C LEU A 296 13.77 21.74 -1.11
N PHE A 297 14.12 21.04 -2.19
CA PHE A 297 15.52 20.67 -2.45
C PHE A 297 15.81 20.42 -3.93
N GLY A 298 17.07 20.59 -4.32
CA GLY A 298 17.47 20.56 -5.73
C GLY A 298 16.73 21.61 -6.57
N MET A 299 16.35 22.73 -5.96
CA MET A 299 15.58 23.79 -6.61
C MET A 299 16.49 24.59 -7.54
N THR A 300 16.40 24.35 -8.85
CA THR A 300 17.19 25.08 -9.86
C THR A 300 16.62 26.46 -10.18
N ASP A 301 15.34 26.65 -9.88
CA ASP A 301 14.60 27.91 -9.89
C ASP A 301 13.33 27.73 -9.03
N GLU A 302 12.49 28.76 -8.89
CA GLU A 302 11.26 28.73 -8.09
C GLU A 302 10.15 27.79 -8.64
N LYS A 303 10.42 27.06 -9.73
CA LYS A 303 9.46 26.22 -10.47
C LYS A 303 9.99 24.81 -10.80
N ASN A 304 11.24 24.49 -10.47
CA ASN A 304 11.87 23.22 -10.85
C ASN A 304 12.75 22.70 -9.72
N GLY A 305 12.46 21.48 -9.25
CA GLY A 305 13.15 20.85 -8.13
C GLY A 305 12.30 19.77 -7.49
N PHE A 306 12.32 19.67 -6.16
CA PHE A 306 11.59 18.67 -5.38
C PHE A 306 11.03 19.26 -4.10
N ALA A 307 9.91 18.70 -3.63
CA ALA A 307 9.31 19.01 -2.34
C ALA A 307 9.05 17.71 -1.57
N PHE A 308 9.55 17.63 -0.35
CA PHE A 308 9.01 16.73 0.67
C PHE A 308 7.98 17.50 1.47
N GLU A 309 6.71 17.13 1.32
CA GLU A 309 5.56 17.74 1.96
C GLU A 309 5.14 16.96 3.22
N ILE A 310 4.82 17.73 4.26
CA ILE A 310 4.24 17.32 5.53
C ILE A 310 2.88 18.02 5.59
N ASN A 311 1.81 17.31 5.24
CA ASN A 311 0.44 17.81 5.32
C ASN A 311 -0.18 17.39 6.66
N LYS A 312 -0.19 18.31 7.63
CA LYS A 312 -0.73 18.07 8.96
C LYS A 312 -2.21 17.71 8.97
N PHE A 313 -3.01 18.34 8.11
CA PHE A 313 -4.47 18.18 8.11
C PHE A 313 -4.90 16.79 7.62
N GLU A 314 -4.21 16.27 6.59
CA GLU A 314 -4.43 14.91 6.07
C GLU A 314 -3.63 13.83 6.85
N GLU A 315 -2.84 14.21 7.85
CA GLU A 315 -1.84 13.35 8.52
C GLU A 315 -0.99 12.55 7.51
N LYS A 316 -0.48 13.27 6.51
CA LYS A 316 0.10 12.68 5.31
C LYS A 316 1.44 13.30 4.91
N LEU A 317 2.38 12.43 4.60
CA LEU A 317 3.69 12.76 4.06
C LEU A 317 3.71 12.44 2.58
N SER A 318 4.17 13.37 1.75
CA SER A 318 4.21 13.20 0.28
C SER A 318 5.52 13.70 -0.30
N LEU A 319 6.07 13.00 -1.28
CA LEU A 319 7.27 13.41 -2.01
C LEU A 319 6.89 13.77 -3.45
N TYR A 320 7.33 14.94 -3.91
CA TYR A 320 7.01 15.47 -5.23
C TYR A 320 8.26 15.89 -6.01
N ARG A 321 8.20 15.71 -7.34
CA ARG A 321 9.05 16.42 -8.30
C ARG A 321 8.28 17.63 -8.82
N ILE A 322 8.86 18.81 -8.70
CA ILE A 322 8.33 20.05 -9.27
C ILE A 322 8.96 20.26 -10.65
N LYS A 323 8.14 20.55 -11.67
CA LYS A 323 8.60 20.91 -13.01
C LYS A 323 7.71 21.99 -13.61
N ASN A 324 8.28 23.13 -13.99
CA ASN A 324 7.55 24.32 -14.46
C ASN A 324 6.45 24.82 -13.47
N GLY A 325 6.53 24.45 -12.20
CA GLY A 325 5.51 24.69 -11.16
C GLY A 325 4.52 23.54 -10.97
N GLU A 326 4.49 22.53 -11.85
CA GLU A 326 3.64 21.35 -11.72
C GLU A 326 4.27 20.31 -10.78
N TYR A 327 3.51 19.84 -9.80
CA TYR A 327 3.95 18.82 -8.84
C TYR A 327 3.58 17.42 -9.35
N THR A 328 4.58 16.58 -9.60
CA THR A 328 4.40 15.14 -9.88
C THR A 328 4.65 14.34 -8.61
N TRP A 329 3.66 13.61 -8.12
CA TRP A 329 3.80 12.70 -6.97
C TRP A 329 4.84 11.60 -7.25
N LEU A 330 5.68 11.32 -6.25
CA LEU A 330 6.73 10.31 -6.27
C LEU A 330 6.54 9.22 -5.22
N GLY A 331 5.83 9.50 -4.13
CA GLY A 331 5.56 8.59 -3.00
C GLY A 331 4.71 9.30 -1.94
N GLY A 332 3.95 8.52 -1.17
CA GLY A 332 3.06 9.01 -0.12
C GLY A 332 3.02 8.04 1.06
N LYS A 333 2.86 8.54 2.29
CA LYS A 333 2.71 7.72 3.50
C LYS A 333 1.85 8.45 4.52
N ASN A 334 0.87 7.76 5.09
CA ASN A 334 0.08 8.27 6.21
C ASN A 334 0.92 8.14 7.50
N MET A 335 0.89 9.12 8.39
CA MET A 335 1.69 9.15 9.62
C MET A 335 1.13 10.21 10.58
N PRO A 336 1.11 9.99 11.92
CA PRO A 336 0.58 10.99 12.85
C PRO A 336 1.41 12.29 12.83
N ILE A 337 0.71 13.43 12.76
CA ILE A 337 1.31 14.78 12.72
C ILE A 337 0.57 15.69 13.73
N GLY A 338 0.95 15.58 14.99
CA GLY A 338 0.45 16.43 16.07
C GLY A 338 1.10 17.82 16.14
N ASP A 339 0.91 18.50 17.27
CA ASP A 339 1.47 19.84 17.56
C ASP A 339 2.97 19.85 17.96
N GLY A 340 3.66 18.72 17.76
CA GLY A 340 5.06 18.49 18.14
C GLY A 340 6.09 19.25 17.29
N GLU A 341 7.36 19.06 17.64
CA GLU A 341 8.50 19.45 16.81
C GLU A 341 9.25 18.16 16.42
N TYR A 342 9.43 17.94 15.12
CA TYR A 342 9.82 16.66 14.54
C TYR A 342 11.18 16.76 13.86
N LEU A 343 12.06 15.79 14.10
CA LEU A 343 13.31 15.65 13.35
C LEU A 343 12.95 15.33 11.90
N THR A 344 13.33 16.23 11.00
CA THR A 344 13.07 16.13 9.56
C THR A 344 14.39 16.24 8.83
N SER A 345 14.64 15.36 7.86
CA SER A 345 15.83 15.47 7.03
C SER A 345 15.56 15.15 5.57
N VAL A 346 16.34 15.78 4.71
CA VAL A 346 16.49 15.42 3.29
C VAL A 346 17.96 15.21 3.03
N SER A 347 18.29 14.02 2.54
CA SER A 347 19.63 13.64 2.13
C SER A 347 19.63 13.29 0.66
N VAL A 348 20.65 13.72 -0.07
CA VAL A 348 20.96 13.28 -1.42
C VAL A 348 22.36 12.70 -1.46
N THR A 349 22.50 11.46 -1.94
CA THR A 349 23.80 10.80 -2.15
C THR A 349 23.74 10.00 -3.46
N GLU A 350 24.64 10.26 -4.40
CA GLU A 350 24.67 9.66 -5.74
C GLU A 350 23.30 9.71 -6.47
N LYS A 351 22.52 10.79 -6.28
CA LYS A 351 21.13 10.92 -6.79
C LYS A 351 20.13 9.91 -6.22
N VAL A 352 20.43 9.30 -5.08
CA VAL A 352 19.43 8.71 -4.18
C VAL A 352 18.96 9.80 -3.24
N VAL A 353 17.65 10.06 -3.23
CA VAL A 353 16.97 10.95 -2.30
C VAL A 353 16.45 10.11 -1.15
N THR A 354 16.91 10.40 0.05
CA THR A 354 16.44 9.79 1.31
C THR A 354 15.81 10.89 2.14
N VAL A 355 14.56 10.74 2.56
CA VAL A 355 13.89 11.72 3.44
C VAL A 355 13.36 11.06 4.70
N LEU A 356 13.45 11.77 5.81
CA LEU A 356 13.01 11.34 7.13
C LEU A 356 12.03 12.37 7.71
N PHE A 357 11.01 11.87 8.39
CA PHE A 357 10.18 12.60 9.33
C PHE A 357 9.95 11.68 10.53
N ASP A 358 10.57 11.99 11.67
CA ASP A 358 10.55 11.11 12.84
C ASP A 358 9.36 11.42 13.75
N ALA A 359 8.17 10.95 13.34
CA ALA A 359 6.94 11.09 14.10
C ALA A 359 6.99 10.43 15.50
N PHE A 360 7.93 9.51 15.73
CA PHE A 360 7.99 8.64 16.91
C PHE A 360 9.24 8.85 17.79
N SER A 361 10.02 9.90 17.55
CA SER A 361 11.20 10.28 18.35
C SER A 361 12.26 9.16 18.49
N GLN A 362 12.51 8.42 17.42
CA GLN A 362 13.53 7.36 17.33
C GLN A 362 14.95 7.89 17.11
N GLY A 363 15.11 9.11 16.59
CA GLY A 363 16.42 9.69 16.28
C GLY A 363 17.15 8.93 15.16
N GLU A 364 18.40 8.52 15.42
CA GLU A 364 19.26 7.86 14.43
C GLU A 364 18.75 6.46 13.98
N GLU A 365 17.87 5.82 14.77
CA GLU A 365 17.24 4.54 14.44
C GLU A 365 15.96 4.69 13.58
N ALA A 366 15.55 5.92 13.26
CA ALA A 366 14.35 6.17 12.47
C ALA A 366 14.52 5.72 11.01
N PHE A 367 13.63 4.87 10.51
CA PHE A 367 13.60 4.54 9.08
C PHE A 367 13.19 5.76 8.24
N PRO A 368 13.83 5.98 7.08
CA PRO A 368 13.40 7.01 6.14
C PRO A 368 11.98 6.70 5.63
N VAL A 369 11.22 7.77 5.41
CA VAL A 369 9.85 7.69 4.87
C VAL A 369 9.88 7.37 3.38
N PHE A 370 10.83 7.95 2.64
CA PHE A 370 11.10 7.60 1.24
C PHE A 370 12.60 7.49 0.97
N GLU A 371 13.00 6.49 0.19
CA GLU A 371 14.38 6.29 -0.29
C GLU A 371 14.36 5.91 -1.79
N LEU A 372 14.52 6.90 -2.68
CA LEU A 372 14.27 6.77 -4.12
C LEU A 372 15.46 7.25 -4.97
N ARG A 373 15.80 6.51 -6.03
CA ARG A 373 16.80 6.96 -7.02
C ARG A 373 16.18 7.91 -8.05
N VAL A 374 16.52 9.18 -7.98
CA VAL A 374 15.98 10.25 -8.83
C VAL A 374 16.98 10.64 -9.92
N LYS A 375 16.93 9.95 -11.06
CA LYS A 375 17.89 10.13 -12.19
C LYS A 375 17.96 11.56 -12.74
N THR A 376 16.92 12.36 -12.56
CA THR A 376 16.83 13.76 -13.03
C THR A 376 17.30 14.79 -12.00
N TYR A 377 17.75 14.35 -10.82
CA TYR A 377 18.24 15.25 -9.77
C TYR A 377 19.48 16.05 -10.22
N LYS A 378 19.57 17.28 -9.72
CA LYS A 378 20.65 18.24 -9.91
C LYS A 378 20.88 19.02 -8.62
N ALA A 379 22.11 19.48 -8.43
CA ALA A 379 22.45 20.56 -7.50
C ALA A 379 21.50 21.76 -7.68
N GLY A 380 21.22 22.46 -6.58
CA GLY A 380 20.26 23.56 -6.54
C GLY A 380 20.06 24.07 -5.12
N SER A 381 19.12 25.00 -4.94
CA SER A 381 18.82 25.58 -3.63
C SER A 381 18.07 24.59 -2.74
N LEU A 382 18.33 24.67 -1.43
CA LEU A 382 17.47 24.12 -0.38
C LEU A 382 16.44 25.19 -0.01
N GLY A 383 15.25 24.80 0.40
CA GLY A 383 14.25 25.74 0.87
C GLY A 383 13.27 25.13 1.85
N ILE A 384 12.47 26.02 2.43
CA ILE A 384 11.37 25.69 3.33
C ILE A 384 10.17 26.51 2.86
N TRP A 385 9.01 25.87 2.74
CA TRP A 385 7.72 26.54 2.63
C TRP A 385 6.86 26.13 3.83
N LEU A 386 6.13 27.10 4.39
CA LEU A 386 5.35 26.98 5.61
C LEU A 386 3.98 27.61 5.41
N GLU A 387 2.94 26.87 5.76
CA GLU A 387 1.65 27.42 6.17
C GLU A 387 1.59 27.40 7.70
N GLY A 388 2.13 28.45 8.32
CA GLY A 388 2.28 28.55 9.78
C GLY A 388 3.42 27.69 10.34
N GLY A 389 3.50 27.62 11.66
CA GLY A 389 4.49 26.82 12.35
C GLY A 389 5.90 27.39 12.29
N SER A 390 6.90 26.53 12.46
CA SER A 390 8.30 26.96 12.50
C SER A 390 9.31 25.88 12.18
N VAL A 391 10.47 26.30 11.66
CA VAL A 391 11.68 25.48 11.56
C VAL A 391 12.75 26.00 12.52
N SER A 392 13.43 25.08 13.19
CA SER A 392 14.60 25.34 14.02
C SER A 392 15.79 24.43 13.63
N SER A 393 16.97 24.79 14.13
CA SER A 393 18.14 23.89 14.17
C SER A 393 18.62 23.31 12.83
N LEU A 394 18.45 24.04 11.70
CA LEU A 394 18.94 23.58 10.40
C LEU A 394 20.47 23.37 10.43
N LYS A 395 20.88 22.20 9.96
CA LYS A 395 22.27 21.79 9.80
C LYS A 395 22.43 21.17 8.41
N ILE A 396 23.44 21.63 7.67
CA ILE A 396 23.78 21.11 6.35
C ILE A 396 25.18 20.49 6.44
N THR A 397 25.33 19.25 5.98
CA THR A 397 26.59 18.50 5.99
C THR A 397 26.84 17.83 4.64
N ASP A 398 28.09 17.83 4.19
CA ASP A 398 28.54 17.05 3.05
C ASP A 398 28.41 15.55 3.36
N ASN A 399 27.92 14.77 2.41
CA ASN A 399 27.74 13.33 2.60
C ASN A 399 29.03 12.55 2.30
N LEU A 400 29.54 11.87 3.31
CA LEU A 400 30.61 10.87 3.19
C LEU A 400 30.11 9.54 3.76
N GLN A 401 29.49 8.71 2.92
CA GLN A 401 29.19 7.34 3.30
C GLN A 401 30.44 6.47 3.25
N ALA A 402 30.69 5.72 4.32
CA ALA A 402 31.68 4.65 4.32
C ALA A 402 31.15 3.47 3.48
N PRO A 403 32.01 2.75 2.74
CA PRO A 403 31.58 1.59 1.97
C PRO A 403 31.17 0.44 2.90
N VAL A 404 29.91 0.02 2.79
CA VAL A 404 29.36 -1.19 3.43
C VAL A 404 28.98 -2.18 2.32
N GLN A 405 28.96 -3.49 2.60
CA GLN A 405 28.40 -4.46 1.65
C GLN A 405 26.87 -4.31 1.59
N THR A 406 26.31 -4.29 0.38
CA THR A 406 24.89 -4.00 0.15
C THR A 406 24.26 -4.92 -0.88
N TYR A 407 22.97 -5.23 -0.70
CA TYR A 407 22.12 -5.81 -1.75
C TYR A 407 21.24 -4.72 -2.41
N ARG A 408 20.49 -5.11 -3.45
CA ARG A 408 19.44 -4.29 -4.06
C ARG A 408 18.23 -5.16 -4.38
N ASN A 409 17.04 -4.61 -4.18
CA ASN A 409 15.78 -5.24 -4.59
C ASN A 409 15.52 -5.12 -6.10
N PRO A 410 14.89 -6.11 -6.76
CA PRO A 410 14.47 -7.41 -6.22
C PRO A 410 15.61 -8.43 -6.08
N VAL A 411 15.49 -9.34 -5.11
CA VAL A 411 16.46 -10.40 -4.79
C VAL A 411 16.20 -11.72 -5.53
N ASN A 412 14.96 -11.97 -5.99
CA ASN A 412 14.64 -13.13 -6.82
C ASN A 412 13.51 -12.81 -7.82
N THR A 413 13.33 -13.66 -8.83
CA THR A 413 12.14 -13.62 -9.71
C THR A 413 11.13 -14.67 -9.28
N GLY A 414 9.96 -14.21 -8.85
CA GLY A 414 8.92 -15.05 -8.30
C GLY A 414 7.74 -14.23 -7.79
N ALA A 415 6.56 -14.82 -7.93
CA ALA A 415 5.35 -14.34 -7.29
C ALA A 415 5.17 -15.02 -5.92
N ASP A 416 4.38 -14.36 -5.07
CA ASP A 416 3.87 -14.91 -3.82
C ASP A 416 4.96 -15.61 -2.97
N PRO A 417 6.04 -14.87 -2.60
CA PRO A 417 7.19 -15.46 -1.92
C PRO A 417 6.79 -16.00 -0.56
N ALA A 418 7.11 -17.27 -0.33
CA ALA A 418 6.98 -17.87 0.98
C ALA A 418 8.18 -18.75 1.30
N LEU A 419 8.66 -18.66 2.53
CA LEU A 419 9.91 -19.29 2.95
C LEU A 419 9.88 -19.81 4.38
N ILE A 420 10.83 -20.70 4.66
CA ILE A 420 11.23 -21.12 6.01
C ILE A 420 12.74 -20.92 6.18
N PHE A 421 13.19 -20.74 7.41
CA PHE A 421 14.61 -20.78 7.78
C PHE A 421 14.87 -22.03 8.62
N ASN A 422 15.76 -22.90 8.17
CA ASN A 422 16.13 -24.14 8.85
C ASN A 422 17.62 -24.40 8.71
N GLU A 423 18.30 -24.78 9.80
CA GLU A 423 19.73 -25.14 9.83
C GLU A 423 20.68 -24.13 9.13
N GLY A 424 20.41 -22.83 9.25
CA GLY A 424 21.23 -21.78 8.63
C GLY A 424 20.95 -21.52 7.14
N THR A 425 19.89 -22.13 6.59
CA THR A 425 19.46 -21.95 5.20
C THR A 425 18.04 -21.39 5.14
N TYR A 426 17.81 -20.40 4.29
CA TYR A 426 16.46 -20.03 3.86
C TYR A 426 16.03 -20.88 2.67
N TYR A 427 14.81 -21.41 2.71
CA TYR A 427 14.19 -22.16 1.63
C TYR A 427 12.94 -21.42 1.18
N MET A 428 12.99 -20.78 0.01
CA MET A 428 11.86 -20.07 -0.59
C MET A 428 11.29 -20.83 -1.77
N TYR A 429 9.96 -20.87 -1.89
CA TYR A 429 9.28 -21.67 -2.88
C TYR A 429 8.53 -20.78 -3.86
N HIS A 430 8.64 -21.09 -5.15
CA HIS A 430 7.89 -20.39 -6.19
C HIS A 430 7.24 -21.36 -7.17
N ARG A 431 6.10 -20.92 -7.72
CA ARG A 431 5.44 -21.55 -8.86
C ARG A 431 6.26 -21.32 -10.14
N ILE A 432 6.67 -22.42 -10.78
CA ILE A 432 7.39 -22.42 -12.05
C ILE A 432 6.54 -22.93 -13.24
N GLN A 433 5.48 -23.71 -12.96
CA GLN A 433 4.54 -24.32 -13.92
C GLN A 433 5.16 -24.69 -15.29
N SER A 434 6.08 -25.65 -15.30
CA SER A 434 6.73 -26.17 -16.50
C SER A 434 6.30 -27.62 -16.74
N LYS A 435 5.44 -27.85 -17.74
CA LYS A 435 4.77 -29.15 -17.97
C LYS A 435 3.99 -29.59 -16.72
N ASN A 436 4.49 -30.58 -15.99
CA ASN A 436 3.94 -31.09 -14.74
C ASN A 436 4.65 -30.50 -13.51
N ASP A 437 5.81 -29.88 -13.66
CA ASP A 437 6.60 -29.33 -12.57
C ASP A 437 5.94 -28.05 -12.07
N VAL A 438 5.50 -28.03 -10.82
CA VAL A 438 4.64 -26.97 -10.27
C VAL A 438 5.47 -26.00 -9.44
N PHE A 439 6.18 -26.51 -8.44
CA PHE A 439 6.93 -25.72 -7.46
C PHE A 439 8.41 -26.10 -7.45
N ARG A 440 9.26 -25.08 -7.26
CA ARG A 440 10.70 -25.22 -7.08
C ARG A 440 11.12 -24.49 -5.80
N VAL A 441 12.11 -25.04 -5.11
CA VAL A 441 12.79 -24.39 -3.99
C VAL A 441 14.02 -23.61 -4.47
N TYR A 442 14.25 -22.49 -3.81
CA TYR A 442 15.40 -21.61 -3.92
C TYR A 442 16.05 -21.54 -2.54
N THR A 443 17.38 -21.59 -2.48
CA THR A 443 18.13 -21.54 -1.22
C THR A 443 18.97 -20.28 -1.11
N SER A 444 19.10 -19.76 0.11
CA SER A 444 20.01 -18.65 0.44
C SER A 444 20.64 -18.85 1.82
N ALA A 445 21.90 -18.45 2.00
CA ALA A 445 22.56 -18.36 3.31
C ALA A 445 22.41 -16.97 3.97
N ASN A 446 21.97 -15.95 3.23
CA ASN A 446 21.99 -14.54 3.64
C ASN A 446 20.69 -13.76 3.32
N LEU A 447 19.61 -14.46 2.96
CA LEU A 447 18.29 -13.95 2.59
C LEU A 447 18.23 -13.16 1.25
N VAL A 448 19.37 -12.84 0.62
CA VAL A 448 19.42 -11.94 -0.56
C VAL A 448 20.02 -12.58 -1.81
N ASP A 449 20.99 -13.48 -1.67
CA ASP A 449 21.58 -14.23 -2.78
C ASP A 449 20.89 -15.60 -2.88
N TRP A 450 20.13 -15.82 -3.95
CA TRP A 450 19.22 -16.96 -4.11
C TRP A 450 19.64 -17.90 -5.25
N VAL A 451 19.86 -19.17 -4.92
CA VAL A 451 20.17 -20.22 -5.89
C VAL A 451 18.96 -21.13 -6.11
N ALA A 452 18.55 -21.29 -7.37
CA ALA A 452 17.52 -22.23 -7.77
C ALA A 452 17.98 -23.68 -7.59
N LYS A 453 17.21 -24.50 -6.89
CA LYS A 453 17.46 -25.94 -6.68
C LYS A 453 16.31 -26.78 -7.26
N ASP A 454 15.93 -27.85 -6.60
CA ASP A 454 15.07 -28.91 -7.14
C ASP A 454 13.61 -28.51 -7.38
N VAL A 455 12.97 -29.26 -8.27
CA VAL A 455 11.51 -29.28 -8.38
C VAL A 455 10.97 -30.10 -7.21
N VAL A 456 10.29 -29.43 -6.29
CA VAL A 456 9.86 -30.07 -5.03
C VAL A 456 8.45 -30.65 -5.12
N PHE A 457 7.64 -30.20 -6.09
CA PHE A 457 6.29 -30.69 -6.31
C PHE A 457 5.95 -30.75 -7.80
N THR A 458 5.53 -31.93 -8.25
CA THR A 458 5.17 -32.23 -9.64
C THR A 458 3.76 -32.81 -9.66
N HIS A 459 2.88 -32.25 -10.50
CA HIS A 459 1.54 -32.76 -10.70
C HIS A 459 1.58 -34.10 -11.45
N LYS A 460 1.03 -35.16 -10.87
CA LYS A 460 1.00 -36.51 -11.42
C LYS A 460 -0.41 -36.87 -11.93
N PRO A 461 -0.84 -36.47 -13.14
CA PRO A 461 -2.24 -36.60 -13.57
C PRO A 461 -2.81 -38.02 -13.63
N GLU A 462 -1.96 -39.07 -13.64
CA GLU A 462 -2.43 -40.46 -13.57
C GLU A 462 -2.71 -40.95 -12.13
N GLU A 463 -2.04 -40.33 -11.15
CA GLU A 463 -2.20 -40.59 -9.71
C GLU A 463 -3.24 -39.64 -9.11
N TYR A 464 -3.15 -38.36 -9.47
CA TYR A 464 -3.94 -37.22 -9.00
C TYR A 464 -5.08 -36.94 -10.00
N LYS A 465 -6.18 -37.67 -9.81
CA LYS A 465 -7.29 -37.76 -10.76
C LYS A 465 -8.30 -36.61 -10.62
N ASN A 466 -8.24 -35.84 -9.53
CA ASN A 466 -9.11 -34.69 -9.28
C ASN A 466 -8.58 -33.42 -9.98
N GLN A 467 -8.30 -33.53 -11.29
CA GLN A 467 -7.68 -32.55 -12.20
C GLN A 467 -7.28 -31.20 -11.58
N LEU A 468 -6.08 -31.16 -10.99
CA LEU A 468 -5.53 -29.94 -10.40
C LEU A 468 -4.86 -29.03 -11.45
N GLY A 469 -5.67 -28.16 -12.04
CA GLY A 469 -5.28 -27.26 -13.13
C GLY A 469 -5.17 -25.79 -12.71
N GLY A 470 -3.94 -25.31 -12.43
CA GLY A 470 -3.69 -23.89 -12.14
C GLY A 470 -3.46 -23.60 -10.66
N TYR A 471 -2.42 -24.22 -10.12
CA TYR A 471 -1.84 -23.95 -8.80
C TYR A 471 -1.55 -22.47 -8.57
N MET A 472 -1.61 -22.02 -7.32
CA MET A 472 -1.14 -20.69 -6.92
C MET A 472 -0.03 -20.84 -5.87
N SER A 473 -0.01 -19.99 -4.86
CA SER A 473 1.12 -19.76 -3.98
C SER A 473 1.48 -21.00 -3.14
N PRO A 474 2.75 -21.46 -3.19
CA PRO A 474 3.28 -22.48 -2.29
C PRO A 474 3.69 -21.84 -0.96
N ILE A 475 3.21 -22.34 0.16
CA ILE A 475 3.50 -21.87 1.52
C ILE A 475 4.18 -23.01 2.28
N PRO A 476 5.51 -22.98 2.45
CA PRO A 476 6.23 -23.97 3.25
C PRO A 476 5.99 -23.74 4.74
N PHE A 477 6.05 -24.81 5.51
CA PHE A 477 5.98 -24.75 6.97
C PHE A 477 6.75 -25.93 7.57
N TYR A 478 7.60 -25.69 8.57
CA TYR A 478 8.32 -26.74 9.27
C TYR A 478 7.71 -26.96 10.65
N TYR A 479 7.35 -28.20 10.97
CA TYR A 479 6.74 -28.56 12.24
C TYR A 479 7.08 -30.00 12.62
N ASP A 480 7.55 -30.20 13.84
CA ASP A 480 7.88 -31.51 14.45
C ASP A 480 8.63 -32.46 13.51
N GLY A 481 9.79 -32.01 13.01
CA GLY A 481 10.65 -32.79 12.11
C GLY A 481 10.18 -32.87 10.65
N THR A 482 8.96 -32.42 10.33
CA THR A 482 8.34 -32.59 9.02
C THR A 482 8.21 -31.26 8.26
N PHE A 483 8.47 -31.27 6.95
CA PHE A 483 8.22 -30.15 6.05
C PHE A 483 6.83 -30.30 5.43
N TYR A 484 5.96 -29.34 5.68
CA TYR A 484 4.64 -29.20 5.06
C TYR A 484 4.70 -28.16 3.94
N LEU A 485 3.91 -28.38 2.89
CA LEU A 485 3.72 -27.44 1.80
C LEU A 485 2.23 -27.26 1.56
N PHE A 486 1.69 -26.16 2.08
CA PHE A 486 0.33 -25.72 1.81
C PHE A 486 0.31 -25.01 0.45
N PHE A 487 -0.72 -25.23 -0.35
CA PHE A 487 -0.86 -24.51 -1.61
C PHE A 487 -2.30 -24.45 -2.09
N THR A 488 -2.62 -23.41 -2.83
CA THR A 488 -3.88 -23.34 -3.56
C THR A 488 -3.79 -24.21 -4.83
N GLY A 489 -4.70 -25.16 -4.99
CA GLY A 489 -4.97 -25.89 -6.22
C GLY A 489 -6.37 -25.55 -6.75
N LYS A 490 -6.62 -25.72 -8.05
CA LYS A 490 -7.99 -25.63 -8.60
C LYS A 490 -8.52 -27.00 -8.95
N ASP A 491 -9.72 -27.32 -8.54
CA ASP A 491 -10.40 -28.58 -8.89
C ASP A 491 -10.78 -28.67 -10.38
N ALA A 492 -11.41 -29.79 -10.75
CA ALA A 492 -11.91 -30.02 -12.12
C ALA A 492 -13.01 -29.04 -12.57
N ALA A 493 -13.66 -28.31 -11.64
CA ALA A 493 -14.60 -27.24 -11.95
C ALA A 493 -13.91 -25.84 -12.04
N GLY A 494 -12.61 -25.76 -11.76
CA GLY A 494 -11.82 -24.52 -11.75
C GLY A 494 -11.94 -23.72 -10.45
N VAL A 495 -12.55 -24.28 -9.41
CA VAL A 495 -12.70 -23.69 -8.07
C VAL A 495 -11.40 -23.86 -7.30
N ALA A 496 -10.92 -22.78 -6.69
CA ALA A 496 -9.70 -22.79 -5.90
C ALA A 496 -9.96 -23.32 -4.49
N HIS A 497 -9.09 -24.21 -4.01
CA HIS A 497 -9.10 -24.76 -2.65
C HIS A 497 -7.66 -24.88 -2.12
N ILE A 498 -7.52 -24.96 -0.80
CA ILE A 498 -6.23 -25.22 -0.14
C ILE A 498 -6.00 -26.72 -0.04
N TYR A 499 -4.79 -27.14 -0.40
CA TYR A 499 -4.25 -28.49 -0.28
C TYR A 499 -2.97 -28.47 0.57
N CYS A 500 -2.58 -29.62 1.10
CA CYS A 500 -1.28 -29.79 1.75
C CYS A 500 -0.59 -31.07 1.27
N ALA A 501 0.70 -30.96 0.99
CA ALA A 501 1.62 -32.09 0.81
C ALA A 501 2.73 -32.01 1.89
N SER A 502 3.47 -33.10 2.11
CA SER A 502 4.58 -33.09 3.07
C SER A 502 5.81 -33.86 2.56
N SER A 503 6.97 -33.57 3.16
CA SER A 503 8.24 -34.24 2.91
C SER A 503 9.10 -34.29 4.17
N ASP A 504 10.08 -35.18 4.19
CA ASP A 504 11.08 -35.29 5.25
C ASP A 504 12.31 -34.39 4.97
N SER A 505 12.35 -33.73 3.79
CA SER A 505 13.41 -32.81 3.36
C SER A 505 12.82 -31.51 2.78
N PRO A 506 13.44 -30.33 3.00
CA PRO A 506 12.97 -29.09 2.38
C PRO A 506 13.14 -29.10 0.84
N TYR A 507 14.00 -29.97 0.31
CA TYR A 507 14.16 -30.19 -1.14
C TYR A 507 13.05 -31.08 -1.73
N GLY A 508 12.16 -31.63 -0.91
CA GLY A 508 11.11 -32.54 -1.35
C GLY A 508 11.64 -33.92 -1.75
N PRO A 509 10.90 -34.67 -2.59
CA PRO A 509 9.60 -34.32 -3.14
C PRO A 509 8.53 -34.23 -2.04
N PHE A 510 7.58 -33.30 -2.21
CA PHE A 510 6.39 -33.20 -1.36
C PHE A 510 5.29 -34.08 -1.93
N GLU A 511 4.65 -34.89 -1.08
CA GLU A 511 3.63 -35.87 -1.47
C GLU A 511 2.37 -35.71 -0.61
N TYR A 512 1.20 -36.03 -1.17
CA TYR A 512 -0.07 -35.95 -0.42
C TYR A 512 -0.18 -37.05 0.65
N LYS A 513 -0.14 -36.68 1.94
CA LYS A 513 -0.46 -37.59 3.05
C LYS A 513 -1.97 -37.65 3.35
N ASN A 514 -2.70 -36.56 3.12
CA ASN A 514 -4.16 -36.46 3.25
C ASN A 514 -4.97 -37.22 2.17
N GLY A 515 -4.27 -37.82 1.20
CA GLY A 515 -4.80 -38.05 -0.14
C GLY A 515 -4.95 -36.74 -0.92
N GLU A 516 -5.21 -36.83 -2.23
CA GLU A 516 -5.46 -35.69 -3.13
C GLU A 516 -6.83 -35.04 -2.84
N LYS A 517 -6.98 -34.45 -1.66
CA LYS A 517 -8.20 -33.83 -1.15
C LYS A 517 -7.89 -32.42 -0.67
N PRO A 518 -8.77 -31.43 -0.95
CA PRO A 518 -8.65 -30.13 -0.34
C PRO A 518 -8.98 -30.23 1.16
N LEU A 519 -8.53 -29.24 1.94
CA LEU A 519 -8.88 -29.11 3.36
C LEU A 519 -10.39 -28.85 3.53
N HIS A 520 -10.95 -27.99 2.67
CA HIS A 520 -12.39 -27.69 2.62
C HIS A 520 -13.01 -27.88 1.23
N SER A 521 -14.34 -27.92 1.19
CA SER A 521 -15.12 -27.91 -0.05
C SER A 521 -15.37 -26.52 -0.63
N GLU A 522 -15.15 -25.50 0.19
CA GLU A 522 -15.42 -24.10 -0.09
C GLU A 522 -14.32 -23.49 -0.97
N LYS A 523 -14.67 -22.41 -1.69
CA LYS A 523 -13.68 -21.68 -2.47
C LYS A 523 -12.77 -20.88 -1.53
N GLU A 524 -11.50 -21.23 -1.49
CA GLU A 524 -10.50 -20.62 -0.61
C GLU A 524 -9.10 -20.64 -1.21
N ILE A 525 -8.26 -19.70 -0.76
CA ILE A 525 -6.86 -19.56 -1.15
C ILE A 525 -5.99 -19.23 0.07
N TYR A 526 -4.70 -19.54 -0.03
CA TYR A 526 -3.67 -19.31 0.99
C TYR A 526 -3.93 -20.08 2.29
N GLY A 527 -3.01 -20.96 2.68
CA GLY A 527 -3.06 -21.66 3.95
C GLY A 527 -1.77 -21.38 4.71
N TYR A 528 -1.78 -20.36 5.56
CA TYR A 528 -0.62 -19.93 6.35
C TYR A 528 -0.69 -20.50 7.77
N PRO A 529 0.21 -21.42 8.15
CA PRO A 529 0.23 -21.94 9.51
C PRO A 529 1.00 -20.98 10.44
N PHE A 530 0.51 -20.84 11.67
CA PHE A 530 1.12 -20.09 12.76
C PHE A 530 1.09 -20.97 14.03
N VAL A 531 2.21 -21.08 14.74
CA VAL A 531 2.27 -21.75 16.06
C VAL A 531 2.14 -20.67 17.14
N ASP A 532 1.20 -20.85 18.06
CA ASP A 532 1.09 -19.99 19.25
C ASP A 532 1.82 -20.58 20.46
N ASP A 533 2.05 -19.77 21.50
CA ASP A 533 2.79 -20.15 22.72
C ASP A 533 2.13 -21.30 23.51
N ASP A 534 0.84 -21.58 23.26
CA ASP A 534 0.13 -22.72 23.84
C ASP A 534 0.34 -24.04 23.08
N GLY A 535 1.14 -24.01 22.01
CA GLY A 535 1.50 -25.14 21.17
C GLY A 535 0.46 -25.51 20.11
N LYS A 536 -0.65 -24.75 19.98
CA LYS A 536 -1.60 -24.95 18.87
C LYS A 536 -1.07 -24.39 17.57
N VAL A 537 -1.49 -25.01 16.47
CA VAL A 537 -1.26 -24.51 15.12
C VAL A 537 -2.57 -23.92 14.59
N TYR A 538 -2.52 -22.65 14.19
CA TYR A 538 -3.61 -21.95 13.56
C TYR A 538 -3.35 -21.82 12.05
N LEU A 539 -4.34 -22.13 11.22
CA LEU A 539 -4.29 -21.91 9.78
C LEU A 539 -5.03 -20.60 9.45
N ILE A 540 -4.31 -19.63 8.89
CA ILE A 540 -4.86 -18.39 8.36
C ILE A 540 -5.14 -18.59 6.87
N LEU A 541 -6.36 -18.27 6.44
CA LEU A 541 -6.82 -18.51 5.07
C LEU A 541 -7.77 -17.45 4.53
N ASN A 542 -7.91 -17.38 3.21
CA ASN A 542 -8.81 -16.45 2.55
C ASN A 542 -10.04 -17.12 1.93
N ARG A 543 -11.23 -16.58 2.20
CA ARG A 543 -12.49 -16.94 1.51
C ARG A 543 -13.15 -15.72 0.87
N PHE A 544 -13.95 -15.99 -0.15
CA PHE A 544 -14.57 -14.98 -1.02
C PHE A 544 -16.03 -14.73 -0.65
N GLY A 545 -16.46 -13.46 -0.65
CA GLY A 545 -17.87 -13.11 -0.46
C GLY A 545 -18.12 -11.61 -0.53
N ASN A 546 -18.21 -11.05 -1.75
CA ASN A 546 -18.17 -9.61 -2.06
C ASN A 546 -16.84 -8.89 -1.77
N GLY A 547 -15.82 -9.67 -1.40
CA GLY A 547 -14.42 -9.29 -1.31
C GLY A 547 -13.58 -10.52 -0.94
N ASN A 548 -12.29 -10.32 -0.70
CA ASN A 548 -11.42 -11.33 -0.12
C ASN A 548 -11.32 -11.08 1.39
N HIS A 549 -11.72 -12.05 2.22
CA HIS A 549 -11.75 -11.92 3.68
C HIS A 549 -10.81 -12.95 4.31
N ILE A 550 -10.19 -12.59 5.43
CA ILE A 550 -9.27 -13.45 6.16
C ILE A 550 -10.02 -14.18 7.27
N TYR A 551 -9.81 -15.49 7.33
CA TYR A 551 -10.31 -16.40 8.35
C TYR A 551 -9.12 -17.08 9.05
N MET A 552 -9.38 -17.61 10.23
CA MET A 552 -8.44 -18.43 10.98
C MET A 552 -9.18 -19.60 11.63
N GLU A 553 -8.53 -20.75 11.70
CA GLU A 553 -9.00 -21.93 12.44
C GLU A 553 -7.83 -22.71 13.05
N GLU A 554 -8.12 -23.61 13.99
CA GLU A 554 -7.11 -24.49 14.59
C GLU A 554 -6.96 -25.77 13.74
N ILE A 555 -5.71 -26.16 13.48
CA ILE A 555 -5.35 -27.40 12.77
C ILE A 555 -4.41 -28.25 13.64
N LYS A 556 -4.31 -29.54 13.30
CA LYS A 556 -3.33 -30.46 13.85
C LYS A 556 -2.47 -31.03 12.74
N LEU A 557 -1.19 -31.19 13.04
CA LEU A 557 -0.15 -31.71 12.17
C LEU A 557 0.45 -32.96 12.83
N GLU A 558 0.34 -34.11 12.17
CA GLU A 558 0.78 -35.41 12.69
C GLU A 558 1.12 -36.33 11.50
N ASP A 559 2.26 -37.02 11.53
CA ASP A 559 2.75 -37.93 10.47
C ASP A 559 2.70 -37.34 9.02
N GLY A 560 2.95 -36.04 8.89
CA GLY A 560 2.86 -35.32 7.61
C GLY A 560 1.45 -35.06 7.09
N ALA A 561 0.40 -35.48 7.82
CA ALA A 561 -0.99 -35.16 7.52
C ALA A 561 -1.48 -33.93 8.30
N VAL A 562 -2.51 -33.28 7.76
CA VAL A 562 -3.21 -32.14 8.36
C VAL A 562 -4.63 -32.55 8.76
N SER A 563 -5.13 -32.13 9.92
CA SER A 563 -6.55 -32.25 10.25
C SER A 563 -7.11 -30.97 10.87
N ILE A 564 -8.30 -30.58 10.45
CA ILE A 564 -9.01 -29.39 10.95
C ILE A 564 -9.66 -29.71 12.29
N VAL A 565 -9.52 -28.81 13.28
CA VAL A 565 -10.21 -28.91 14.56
C VAL A 565 -11.62 -28.33 14.41
N PRO A 566 -12.70 -29.13 14.52
CA PRO A 566 -14.04 -28.69 14.14
C PRO A 566 -14.55 -27.50 14.96
N ARG A 567 -15.26 -26.59 14.28
CA ARG A 567 -15.92 -25.39 14.86
C ARG A 567 -14.96 -24.31 15.40
N THR A 568 -13.72 -24.28 14.92
CA THR A 568 -12.74 -23.24 15.28
C THR A 568 -12.64 -22.10 14.25
N LEU A 569 -13.11 -22.33 13.01
CA LEU A 569 -13.10 -21.33 11.93
C LEU A 569 -13.85 -20.04 12.28
N LYS A 570 -13.13 -18.93 12.24
CA LYS A 570 -13.59 -17.57 12.53
C LYS A 570 -13.14 -16.62 11.42
N LYS A 571 -14.02 -15.73 10.94
CA LYS A 571 -13.60 -14.59 10.10
C LYS A 571 -12.92 -13.56 11.01
N ILE A 572 -11.66 -13.18 10.72
CA ILE A 572 -10.86 -12.28 11.54
C ILE A 572 -10.57 -10.93 10.89
N MET A 573 -10.63 -10.83 9.54
CA MET A 573 -10.50 -9.55 8.83
C MET A 573 -11.46 -9.47 7.64
N SER A 574 -11.89 -8.26 7.29
CA SER A 574 -12.63 -7.95 6.07
C SER A 574 -12.18 -6.61 5.51
N PRO A 575 -12.12 -6.46 4.17
CA PRO A 575 -11.83 -5.19 3.55
C PRO A 575 -12.99 -4.22 3.75
N VAL A 576 -12.71 -3.04 4.29
CA VAL A 576 -13.68 -1.97 4.59
C VAL A 576 -13.12 -0.55 4.34
N THR A 577 -11.81 -0.43 4.13
CA THR A 577 -11.10 0.85 3.98
C THR A 577 -10.83 1.20 2.51
N GLU A 578 -10.41 2.44 2.27
CA GLU A 578 -10.02 2.93 0.94
C GLU A 578 -8.85 2.14 0.35
N TYR A 579 -7.78 1.95 1.12
CA TYR A 579 -6.56 1.27 0.66
C TYR A 579 -6.78 -0.23 0.36
N GLU A 580 -7.83 -0.82 0.91
CA GLU A 580 -8.27 -2.20 0.58
C GLU A 580 -9.07 -2.28 -0.74
N ASN A 581 -9.31 -1.15 -1.44
CA ASN A 581 -10.17 -1.05 -2.63
C ASN A 581 -9.53 -0.16 -3.73
N ASP A 582 -8.72 -0.79 -4.57
CA ASP A 582 -8.02 -0.17 -5.71
C ASP A 582 -8.87 -0.06 -7.00
N GLY A 583 -10.18 -0.25 -6.90
CA GLY A 583 -11.10 -0.29 -8.04
C GLY A 583 -11.11 -1.61 -8.83
N TYR A 584 -10.24 -2.58 -8.54
CA TYR A 584 -10.38 -3.96 -9.02
C TYR A 584 -11.24 -4.81 -8.08
N GLY A 585 -11.23 -4.50 -6.77
CA GLY A 585 -12.15 -5.05 -5.79
C GLY A 585 -11.71 -4.82 -4.34
N PHE A 586 -12.61 -5.11 -3.40
CA PHE A 586 -12.31 -5.09 -1.96
C PHE A 586 -11.49 -6.33 -1.58
N VAL A 587 -10.23 -6.13 -1.18
CA VAL A 587 -9.28 -7.21 -0.91
C VAL A 587 -8.53 -6.99 0.39
N ALA A 588 -8.68 -7.95 1.31
CA ALA A 588 -7.76 -8.18 2.42
C ALA A 588 -7.27 -9.63 2.36
N GLU A 589 -6.04 -9.88 1.91
CA GLU A 589 -5.58 -11.24 1.58
C GLU A 589 -4.13 -11.57 1.91
N GLY A 590 -3.83 -12.86 1.98
CA GLY A 590 -2.50 -13.36 2.32
C GLY A 590 -2.11 -13.04 3.76
N GLY A 591 -3.06 -13.21 4.69
CA GLY A 591 -2.88 -12.88 6.09
C GLY A 591 -1.79 -13.71 6.78
N VAL A 592 -0.86 -13.03 7.44
CA VAL A 592 0.20 -13.63 8.27
C VAL A 592 0.14 -13.06 9.68
N ILE A 593 0.50 -13.88 10.68
CA ILE A 593 0.57 -13.46 12.08
C ILE A 593 2.02 -13.31 12.52
N LEU A 594 2.34 -12.17 13.11
CA LEU A 594 3.51 -11.97 13.96
C LEU A 594 3.07 -11.89 15.43
N LYS A 595 3.92 -12.34 16.35
CA LYS A 595 3.72 -12.14 17.79
C LYS A 595 4.87 -11.29 18.34
N HIS A 596 4.53 -10.20 19.03
CA HIS A 596 5.51 -9.26 19.59
C HIS A 596 4.95 -8.58 20.84
N ASN A 597 5.72 -8.55 21.93
CA ASN A 597 5.38 -7.93 23.21
C ASN A 597 3.97 -8.25 23.76
N GLY A 598 3.48 -9.48 23.54
CA GLY A 598 2.16 -9.94 23.99
C GLY A 598 1.01 -9.67 23.01
N TYR A 599 1.26 -8.94 21.93
CA TYR A 599 0.30 -8.65 20.87
C TYR A 599 0.51 -9.54 19.65
N TYR A 600 -0.58 -9.87 18.97
CA TYR A 600 -0.62 -10.52 17.67
C TYR A 600 -0.87 -9.46 16.60
N TYR A 601 -0.02 -9.41 15.59
CA TYR A 601 -0.11 -8.49 14.45
C TYR A 601 -0.57 -9.33 13.26
N LEU A 602 -1.81 -9.15 12.83
CA LEU A 602 -2.27 -9.65 11.55
C LEU A 602 -1.83 -8.65 10.48
N VAL A 603 -0.92 -9.08 9.61
CA VAL A 603 -0.50 -8.31 8.43
C VAL A 603 -1.15 -8.94 7.20
N TRP A 604 -1.66 -8.12 6.28
CA TRP A 604 -2.27 -8.59 5.04
C TRP A 604 -1.97 -7.69 3.85
N SER A 605 -2.20 -8.24 2.66
CA SER A 605 -2.11 -7.55 1.38
C SER A 605 -3.41 -6.83 1.05
N THR A 606 -3.29 -5.57 0.70
CA THR A 606 -4.38 -4.62 0.45
C THR A 606 -4.55 -4.35 -1.04
N GLY A 607 -5.78 -4.19 -1.51
CA GLY A 607 -6.06 -4.05 -2.95
C GLY A 607 -5.79 -5.34 -3.73
N HIS A 608 -5.95 -5.32 -5.06
CA HIS A 608 -5.77 -6.49 -5.91
C HIS A 608 -4.35 -6.55 -6.48
N TYR A 609 -3.76 -7.75 -6.65
CA TYR A 609 -2.38 -7.93 -7.16
C TYR A 609 -2.08 -7.32 -8.56
N ILE A 610 -3.09 -6.80 -9.26
CA ILE A 610 -3.00 -6.13 -10.57
C ILE A 610 -2.89 -4.60 -10.40
N GLY A 611 -3.54 -4.04 -9.39
CA GLY A 611 -3.37 -2.65 -8.99
C GLY A 611 -2.12 -2.47 -8.12
N HIS A 612 -2.13 -1.43 -7.30
CA HIS A 612 -0.93 -0.97 -6.61
C HIS A 612 -0.42 -1.93 -5.54
N TYR A 613 -1.31 -2.64 -4.85
CA TYR A 613 -1.03 -3.62 -3.80
C TYR A 613 -0.17 -3.06 -2.64
N GLY A 614 -0.62 -3.20 -1.40
CA GLY A 614 0.13 -2.76 -0.22
C GLY A 614 0.21 -3.84 0.85
N LEU A 615 0.82 -3.49 1.98
CA LEU A 615 0.63 -4.21 3.25
C LEU A 615 0.00 -3.28 4.28
N ALA A 616 -1.04 -3.77 4.94
CA ALA A 616 -1.62 -3.18 6.14
C ALA A 616 -1.52 -4.15 7.33
N TYR A 617 -1.64 -3.62 8.54
CA TYR A 617 -1.70 -4.45 9.76
C TYR A 617 -2.74 -4.00 10.78
N ALA A 618 -3.05 -4.93 11.68
CA ALA A 618 -3.97 -4.78 12.79
C ALA A 618 -3.48 -5.60 13.98
N VAL A 619 -3.76 -5.14 15.19
CA VAL A 619 -3.25 -5.72 16.44
C VAL A 619 -4.36 -6.33 17.30
N SER A 620 -4.02 -7.33 18.10
CA SER A 620 -4.90 -7.91 19.11
C SER A 620 -4.11 -8.53 20.27
N GLU A 621 -4.71 -8.60 21.46
CA GLU A 621 -4.21 -9.42 22.58
C GLU A 621 -4.57 -10.91 22.43
N SER A 622 -5.32 -11.27 21.38
CA SER A 622 -5.81 -12.63 21.11
C SER A 622 -5.51 -13.02 19.67
N VAL A 623 -4.92 -14.20 19.46
CA VAL A 623 -4.62 -14.74 18.11
C VAL A 623 -5.85 -14.77 17.19
N THR A 624 -7.05 -14.96 17.76
CA THR A 624 -8.31 -14.98 17.00
C THR A 624 -8.99 -13.61 16.88
N GLY A 625 -8.37 -12.53 17.36
CA GLY A 625 -8.98 -11.19 17.43
C GLY A 625 -9.99 -11.02 18.57
N PRO A 626 -10.75 -9.90 18.59
CA PRO A 626 -10.88 -8.90 17.52
C PRO A 626 -9.57 -8.15 17.25
N TYR A 627 -9.35 -7.77 15.99
CA TYR A 627 -8.17 -7.06 15.53
C TYR A 627 -8.51 -5.58 15.27
N GLU A 628 -7.73 -4.69 15.87
CA GLU A 628 -7.81 -3.23 15.73
C GLU A 628 -6.81 -2.77 14.66
N ARG A 629 -7.28 -2.06 13.62
CA ARG A 629 -6.40 -1.62 12.53
C ARG A 629 -5.49 -0.50 13.01
N TYR A 630 -4.27 -0.46 12.48
CA TYR A 630 -3.44 0.73 12.60
C TYR A 630 -4.00 1.84 11.71
N ASP A 631 -4.26 3.03 12.26
CA ASP A 631 -4.93 4.14 11.55
C ASP A 631 -4.12 4.63 10.35
N TYR A 632 -2.79 4.62 10.46
CA TYR A 632 -1.87 5.08 9.42
C TYR A 632 -1.36 3.94 8.51
N ASN A 633 -2.22 2.95 8.24
CA ASN A 633 -2.01 2.03 7.13
C ASN A 633 -2.07 2.80 5.79
N GLU A 634 -1.38 2.35 4.73
CA GLU A 634 -0.58 1.12 4.59
C GLU A 634 0.84 1.27 5.19
N VAL A 635 1.33 0.22 5.86
CA VAL A 635 2.70 0.19 6.41
C VAL A 635 3.77 -0.01 5.31
N LEU A 636 3.41 -0.72 4.24
CA LEU A 636 4.17 -0.82 2.99
C LEU A 636 3.26 -0.37 1.83
N ALA A 637 3.56 0.79 1.25
CA ALA A 637 2.79 1.37 0.16
C ALA A 637 3.63 1.49 -1.12
N TYR A 638 2.97 1.48 -2.28
CA TYR A 638 3.62 1.70 -3.57
C TYR A 638 4.20 3.13 -3.70
N ASN A 639 5.11 3.31 -4.65
CA ASN A 639 5.68 4.61 -5.01
C ASN A 639 6.06 4.65 -6.50
N SER A 640 6.54 5.81 -6.98
CA SER A 640 6.91 6.01 -8.39
C SER A 640 8.05 5.12 -8.93
N ALA A 641 8.75 4.37 -8.07
CA ALA A 641 9.81 3.42 -8.45
C ALA A 641 9.44 1.94 -8.20
N VAL A 642 8.51 1.64 -7.30
CA VAL A 642 8.10 0.28 -6.93
C VAL A 642 6.58 0.20 -6.77
N ASP A 643 5.98 -0.75 -7.48
CA ASP A 643 4.54 -0.94 -7.66
C ASP A 643 4.18 -2.42 -7.45
N GLY A 644 2.95 -2.71 -7.06
CA GLY A 644 2.46 -4.06 -6.79
C GLY A 644 3.00 -4.71 -5.52
N VAL A 645 3.14 -3.97 -4.41
CA VAL A 645 3.92 -4.38 -3.23
C VAL A 645 3.10 -5.15 -2.19
N GLY A 646 3.11 -6.47 -2.24
CA GLY A 646 2.33 -7.27 -1.28
C GLY A 646 2.69 -8.75 -1.22
N TYR A 647 1.82 -9.53 -0.57
CA TYR A 647 2.09 -10.90 -0.12
C TYR A 647 3.33 -10.96 0.78
N GLY A 648 3.27 -10.23 1.89
CA GLY A 648 4.37 -10.09 2.85
C GLY A 648 4.43 -11.26 3.82
N MET A 649 5.55 -11.97 3.84
CA MET A 649 5.95 -12.90 4.90
C MET A 649 7.10 -12.33 5.70
N PHE A 650 7.24 -12.72 6.97
CA PHE A 650 8.28 -12.21 7.86
C PHE A 650 9.27 -13.30 8.24
N THR A 651 10.55 -12.93 8.34
CA THR A 651 11.62 -13.84 8.70
C THR A 651 12.77 -13.09 9.39
N PRO A 652 13.45 -13.68 10.39
CA PRO A 652 14.64 -13.06 10.97
C PRO A 652 15.82 -13.04 9.99
N SER A 653 16.81 -12.20 10.27
CA SER A 653 18.16 -12.29 9.69
C SER A 653 18.86 -13.60 10.08
N PRO A 654 19.95 -14.00 9.38
CA PRO A 654 20.62 -15.28 9.64
C PRO A 654 21.06 -15.52 11.09
N ASP A 655 21.36 -14.45 11.83
CA ASP A 655 21.75 -14.50 13.25
C ASP A 655 20.62 -14.21 14.25
N GLY A 656 19.39 -13.98 13.77
CA GLY A 656 18.21 -13.73 14.59
C GLY A 656 18.06 -12.31 15.13
N ARG A 657 18.94 -11.36 14.77
CA ARG A 657 19.01 -10.03 15.39
C ARG A 657 18.14 -8.97 14.73
N GLU A 658 17.77 -9.16 13.48
CA GLU A 658 16.93 -8.24 12.72
C GLU A 658 15.71 -8.97 12.17
N LEU A 659 14.60 -8.25 11.97
CA LEU A 659 13.41 -8.77 11.30
C LEU A 659 13.35 -8.22 9.88
N TYR A 660 12.95 -9.07 8.94
CA TYR A 660 12.76 -8.73 7.53
C TYR A 660 11.37 -9.14 7.05
N VAL A 661 10.81 -8.35 6.14
CA VAL A 661 9.63 -8.72 5.34
C VAL A 661 10.10 -9.12 3.94
N VAL A 662 9.58 -10.24 3.46
CA VAL A 662 9.77 -10.76 2.11
C VAL A 662 8.42 -10.66 1.40
N TYR A 663 8.38 -9.90 0.32
CA TYR A 663 7.15 -9.55 -0.39
C TYR A 663 7.43 -9.57 -1.90
N HIS A 664 6.39 -9.51 -2.74
CA HIS A 664 6.61 -9.32 -4.19
C HIS A 664 6.27 -7.92 -4.65
N LYS A 665 6.84 -7.54 -5.78
CA LYS A 665 6.51 -6.36 -6.60
C LYS A 665 6.12 -6.78 -8.02
N HIS A 666 5.52 -5.87 -8.77
CA HIS A 666 5.37 -5.97 -10.23
C HIS A 666 6.73 -5.99 -10.95
N ALA A 667 6.75 -6.37 -12.23
CA ALA A 667 7.95 -6.36 -13.07
C ALA A 667 8.58 -4.95 -13.14
N GLU A 668 7.74 -3.98 -13.41
CA GLU A 668 8.01 -2.54 -13.47
C GLU A 668 6.67 -1.81 -13.28
N VAL A 669 6.70 -0.51 -12.95
CA VAL A 669 5.48 0.31 -12.75
C VAL A 669 4.56 0.18 -13.96
N GLY A 670 3.29 -0.16 -13.73
CA GLY A 670 2.30 -0.40 -14.80
C GLY A 670 2.44 -1.73 -15.56
N LYS A 671 3.24 -2.69 -15.09
CA LYS A 671 3.38 -4.03 -15.69
C LYS A 671 3.56 -5.12 -14.64
N VAL A 672 2.45 -5.80 -14.34
CA VAL A 672 2.34 -6.82 -13.29
C VAL A 672 3.37 -7.97 -13.40
N SER A 673 3.61 -8.52 -14.60
CA SER A 673 4.27 -9.83 -14.75
C SER A 673 5.56 -9.80 -15.60
N PRO A 674 6.59 -10.63 -15.24
CA PRO A 674 6.65 -11.48 -14.05
C PRO A 674 6.80 -10.66 -12.76
N ARG A 675 6.17 -11.11 -11.67
CA ARG A 675 6.39 -10.51 -10.35
C ARG A 675 7.77 -10.91 -9.82
N HIS A 676 8.38 -10.06 -9.00
CA HIS A 676 9.71 -10.29 -8.43
C HIS A 676 9.68 -10.18 -6.91
N THR A 677 10.53 -10.94 -6.23
CA THR A 677 10.65 -10.95 -4.77
C THR A 677 11.58 -9.85 -4.27
N CYS A 678 11.14 -9.14 -3.24
CA CYS A 678 11.88 -8.13 -2.52
C CYS A 678 11.99 -8.48 -1.04
N VAL A 679 13.00 -7.94 -0.38
CA VAL A 679 13.31 -8.12 1.04
C VAL A 679 13.63 -6.75 1.63
N ASP A 680 12.95 -6.35 2.71
CA ASP A 680 13.21 -5.09 3.41
C ASP A 680 13.14 -5.25 4.93
N LYS A 681 13.92 -4.44 5.66
CA LYS A 681 14.03 -4.51 7.12
C LYS A 681 12.75 -3.98 7.80
N VAL A 682 12.41 -4.59 8.93
CA VAL A 682 11.24 -4.32 9.77
C VAL A 682 11.71 -4.00 11.17
N GLN A 683 11.02 -3.08 11.84
CA GLN A 683 11.21 -2.80 13.27
C GLN A 683 9.89 -2.54 13.98
N PHE A 684 9.89 -2.78 15.29
CA PHE A 684 8.80 -2.40 16.18
C PHE A 684 9.20 -1.14 16.93
N VAL A 685 8.45 -0.06 16.68
CA VAL A 685 8.68 1.27 17.24
C VAL A 685 7.76 1.45 18.43
N LYS A 686 8.24 1.99 19.55
CA LYS A 686 7.37 2.22 20.70
C LYS A 686 6.25 3.20 20.35
N ASN A 687 5.00 2.81 20.58
CA ASN A 687 3.89 3.74 20.48
C ASN A 687 4.01 4.78 21.62
N PRO A 688 4.11 6.09 21.33
CA PRO A 688 4.20 7.13 22.35
C PRO A 688 2.94 7.22 23.24
N GLU A 689 1.79 6.74 22.77
CA GLU A 689 0.53 6.69 23.51
C GLU A 689 0.39 5.43 24.38
N GLY A 690 1.29 4.44 24.20
CA GLY A 690 1.25 3.13 24.84
C GLY A 690 0.51 2.07 24.03
N GLY A 691 0.28 0.90 24.62
CA GLY A 691 -0.31 -0.25 23.93
C GLY A 691 0.70 -1.03 23.08
N ALA A 692 0.26 -1.52 21.92
CA ALA A 692 1.09 -2.27 20.99
C ALA A 692 2.16 -1.36 20.34
N ASP A 693 3.36 -1.89 20.12
CA ASP A 693 4.41 -1.21 19.36
C ASP A 693 4.00 -1.07 17.88
N ILE A 694 4.36 0.04 17.24
CA ILE A 694 4.05 0.33 15.84
C ILE A 694 4.98 -0.52 14.95
N LEU A 695 4.40 -1.36 14.09
CA LEU A 695 5.16 -2.10 13.09
C LEU A 695 5.56 -1.13 11.97
N ALA A 696 6.86 -0.99 11.73
CA ALA A 696 7.43 -0.13 10.69
C ALA A 696 8.29 -0.94 9.71
N ILE A 697 8.13 -0.68 8.42
CA ILE A 697 8.88 -1.31 7.34
C ILE A 697 9.68 -0.23 6.61
N LYS A 698 10.97 -0.46 6.33
CA LYS A 698 11.85 0.49 5.61
C LYS A 698 11.48 0.62 4.11
N GLY A 699 10.79 -0.39 3.59
CA GLY A 699 10.43 -0.54 2.19
C GLY A 699 9.29 0.35 1.67
N PRO A 700 8.97 0.23 0.37
CA PRO A 700 9.61 -0.70 -0.57
C PRO A 700 10.87 -0.09 -1.20
N THR A 701 12.03 -0.69 -0.96
CA THR A 701 13.31 -0.13 -1.42
C THR A 701 13.62 -0.46 -2.87
N SER A 702 14.32 0.46 -3.55
CA SER A 702 14.86 0.30 -4.92
C SER A 702 16.36 0.62 -5.02
N THR A 703 16.95 0.86 -3.85
CA THR A 703 18.25 1.47 -3.58
C THR A 703 19.19 0.43 -2.97
N ALA A 704 20.39 0.82 -2.55
CA ALA A 704 21.33 -0.13 -1.92
C ALA A 704 20.99 -0.26 -0.45
N GLN A 705 20.73 -1.48 0.01
CA GLN A 705 20.45 -1.78 1.42
C GLN A 705 21.62 -2.56 2.04
N PRO A 706 22.01 -2.30 3.30
CA PRO A 706 22.98 -3.12 4.01
C PRO A 706 22.56 -4.60 3.99
N LEU A 707 23.53 -5.52 3.84
CA LEU A 707 23.23 -6.95 3.96
C LEU A 707 22.61 -7.29 5.32
N PRO A 708 21.65 -8.25 5.39
CA PRO A 708 21.13 -8.76 6.66
C PRO A 708 22.24 -9.24 7.60
N SER A 709 22.07 -8.95 8.88
CA SER A 709 23.02 -9.32 9.94
C SER A 709 23.28 -10.83 9.99
N ASN A 710 24.56 -11.18 9.95
CA ASN A 710 25.02 -12.54 10.18
C ASN A 710 26.37 -12.53 10.90
N ILE A 711 26.34 -12.37 12.22
CA ILE A 711 27.55 -12.44 13.06
C ILE A 711 28.22 -13.83 13.04
N TYR A 712 27.49 -14.90 12.68
CA TYR A 712 28.02 -16.26 12.63
C TYR A 712 28.65 -16.63 11.27
N ARG A 713 28.62 -15.71 10.28
CA ARG A 713 29.04 -16.00 8.89
C ARG A 713 30.48 -16.50 8.75
N TYR A 714 31.35 -16.15 9.69
CA TYR A 714 32.78 -16.51 9.69
C TYR A 714 33.22 -17.20 10.99
N ASP A 715 32.26 -17.51 11.87
CA ASP A 715 32.42 -18.16 13.16
C ASP A 715 31.65 -19.48 13.09
N ILE A 716 32.34 -20.50 12.59
CA ILE A 716 31.76 -21.80 12.21
C ILE A 716 31.42 -22.62 13.45
N ASN A 717 32.21 -22.44 14.51
CA ASN A 717 32.04 -23.14 15.77
C ASN A 717 31.11 -22.42 16.77
N ARG A 718 30.84 -21.12 16.55
CA ARG A 718 30.00 -20.21 17.35
C ARG A 718 30.58 -19.89 18.74
N ASP A 719 31.90 -19.81 18.88
CA ASP A 719 32.60 -19.39 20.11
C ASP A 719 32.77 -17.87 20.23
N GLY A 720 32.50 -17.11 19.16
CA GLY A 720 32.64 -15.66 19.09
C GLY A 720 33.99 -15.17 18.54
N GLU A 721 34.90 -16.06 18.15
CA GLU A 721 36.20 -15.73 17.57
C GLU A 721 36.35 -16.27 16.15
N GLU A 722 36.40 -15.41 15.13
CA GLU A 722 36.69 -15.83 13.76
C GLU A 722 38.20 -16.16 13.62
N ASN A 723 38.57 -17.44 13.66
CA ASN A 723 39.98 -17.86 13.79
C ASN A 723 40.36 -19.07 12.90
N LEU A 724 41.57 -19.62 13.11
CA LEU A 724 42.08 -20.73 12.28
C LEU A 724 41.31 -22.05 12.51
N MET A 725 40.65 -22.21 13.66
CA MET A 725 39.81 -23.37 13.94
C MET A 725 38.62 -23.45 12.96
N ASP A 726 38.00 -22.32 12.63
CA ASP A 726 36.86 -22.26 11.71
C ASP A 726 37.27 -22.66 10.28
N VAL A 727 38.46 -22.24 9.85
CA VAL A 727 39.07 -22.69 8.60
C VAL A 727 39.30 -24.21 8.61
N LEU A 728 39.77 -24.77 9.73
CA LEU A 728 39.96 -26.22 9.87
C LEU A 728 38.63 -26.98 9.87
N LEU A 729 37.56 -26.42 10.46
CA LEU A 729 36.22 -27.00 10.46
C LEU A 729 35.63 -27.03 9.04
N LEU A 730 35.77 -25.97 8.25
CA LEU A 730 35.41 -26.00 6.82
C LEU A 730 36.23 -27.05 6.04
N MET A 731 37.54 -27.18 6.31
CA MET A 731 38.37 -28.22 5.70
C MET A 731 37.97 -29.66 6.10
N VAL A 732 37.41 -29.85 7.30
CA VAL A 732 36.85 -31.14 7.74
C VAL A 732 35.49 -31.39 7.08
N ARG A 733 34.61 -30.38 7.03
CA ARG A 733 33.31 -30.42 6.34
C ARG A 733 33.48 -30.84 4.87
N GLN A 734 34.42 -30.22 4.15
CA GLN A 734 34.77 -30.55 2.76
C GLN A 734 35.36 -31.96 2.55
N LYS A 735 35.72 -32.68 3.62
CA LYS A 735 36.18 -34.08 3.57
C LYS A 735 35.11 -35.09 3.98
N ALA A 736 33.97 -34.66 4.49
CA ALA A 736 32.85 -35.54 4.74
C ALA A 736 32.17 -35.89 3.40
N GLU A 737 32.09 -37.17 3.08
CA GLU A 737 31.38 -37.61 1.87
C GLU A 737 29.87 -37.35 2.02
N THR A 738 29.28 -36.68 1.02
CA THR A 738 27.83 -36.47 0.84
C THR A 738 27.08 -35.98 2.08
N VAL A 739 27.02 -34.66 2.27
CA VAL A 739 26.02 -34.03 3.15
C VAL A 739 25.20 -33.04 2.32
N GLU A 740 23.91 -32.90 2.65
CA GLU A 740 23.05 -31.89 2.03
C GLU A 740 23.57 -30.47 2.34
N TYR A 741 23.28 -29.54 1.41
CA TYR A 741 23.70 -28.15 1.53
C TYR A 741 23.05 -27.47 2.74
N CYS A 742 23.90 -26.80 3.51
CA CYS A 742 23.58 -26.06 4.72
C CYS A 742 24.30 -24.71 4.67
N GLY A 743 23.55 -23.61 4.62
CA GLY A 743 24.07 -22.24 4.57
C GLY A 743 24.96 -21.84 5.75
N SER A 744 25.04 -22.65 6.81
CA SER A 744 25.96 -22.44 7.93
C SER A 744 27.45 -22.56 7.54
N TYR A 745 27.78 -23.21 6.42
CA TYR A 745 29.17 -23.36 5.94
C TYR A 745 29.47 -22.56 4.65
N ASP A 746 28.43 -22.00 4.02
CA ASP A 746 28.53 -21.09 2.86
C ASP A 746 28.84 -19.67 3.35
N VAL A 747 30.10 -19.47 3.75
CA VAL A 747 30.58 -18.17 4.28
C VAL A 747 30.59 -17.10 3.18
N ASN A 748 30.64 -17.51 1.92
CA ASN A 748 30.74 -16.64 0.76
C ASN A 748 29.36 -16.24 0.17
N ALA A 749 28.31 -17.01 0.46
CA ALA A 749 26.93 -16.93 -0.02
C ALA A 749 26.75 -17.14 -1.54
N ASP A 750 27.53 -18.03 -2.16
CA ASP A 750 27.31 -18.46 -3.57
C ASP A 750 26.29 -19.60 -3.71
N GLY A 751 25.78 -20.14 -2.60
CA GLY A 751 24.82 -21.24 -2.57
C GLY A 751 25.43 -22.61 -2.84
N GLU A 752 26.76 -22.71 -2.75
CA GLU A 752 27.52 -23.96 -2.72
C GLU A 752 28.33 -24.03 -1.41
N GLU A 753 28.64 -25.24 -0.95
CA GLU A 753 29.69 -25.41 0.06
C GLU A 753 30.92 -25.93 -0.69
N ASN A 754 31.92 -25.09 -0.94
CA ASN A 754 33.06 -25.46 -1.79
C ASN A 754 34.41 -24.92 -1.25
N PHE A 755 35.47 -24.99 -2.07
CA PHE A 755 36.80 -24.50 -1.67
C PHE A 755 36.89 -22.96 -1.63
N GLY A 756 35.94 -22.26 -2.26
CA GLY A 756 35.72 -20.83 -2.17
C GLY A 756 35.46 -20.37 -0.75
N ASP A 757 34.71 -21.12 0.05
CA ASP A 757 34.44 -20.81 1.46
C ASP A 757 35.70 -20.84 2.32
N ILE A 758 36.47 -21.93 2.17
CA ILE A 758 37.78 -22.08 2.84
C ILE A 758 38.68 -20.88 2.49
N ARG A 759 38.68 -20.48 1.21
CA ARG A 759 39.48 -19.34 0.74
C ARG A 759 38.98 -18.02 1.32
N ALA A 760 37.67 -17.74 1.27
CA ALA A 760 37.08 -16.50 1.76
C ALA A 760 37.30 -16.31 3.27
N LEU A 761 37.11 -17.37 4.05
CA LEU A 761 37.39 -17.34 5.49
C LEU A 761 38.89 -17.22 5.77
N PHE A 762 39.75 -17.94 5.04
CA PHE A 762 41.19 -17.83 5.21
C PHE A 762 41.72 -16.42 4.87
N GLU A 763 41.26 -15.80 3.79
CA GLU A 763 41.63 -14.42 3.44
C GLU A 763 41.20 -13.41 4.52
N ARG A 764 40.00 -13.61 5.13
CA ARG A 764 39.51 -12.79 6.25
C ARG A 764 40.35 -12.96 7.52
N VAL A 765 40.66 -14.19 7.91
CA VAL A 765 41.42 -14.50 9.14
C VAL A 765 42.89 -14.11 8.97
N ALA A 766 43.50 -14.38 7.81
CA ALA A 766 44.89 -14.02 7.53
C ALA A 766 45.15 -12.51 7.56
N GLY A 767 44.15 -11.67 7.26
CA GLY A 767 44.25 -10.21 7.39
C GLY A 767 44.38 -9.69 8.83
N ARG A 768 44.35 -10.56 9.84
CA ARG A 768 44.48 -10.22 11.27
C ARG A 768 45.81 -10.64 11.92
N TYR A 769 46.69 -11.31 11.17
CA TYR A 769 48.00 -11.83 11.64
C TYR A 769 49.17 -11.25 10.83
#